data_AF-A0A1L3ZRL3-F1
#
_entry.id   AF-A0A1L3ZRL3-F1
#
_cell.length_a   1.000
_cell.length_b   1.000
_cell.length_c   1.000
_cell.angle_alpha   90.00
_cell.angle_beta   90.00
_cell.angle_gamma   90.00
#
_symmetry.space_group_name_H-M   'P 1'
#
loop_
_entity.id
_entity.type
_entity.pdbx_description
1 polymer ?
#
loop_
_entity_poly.entity_id
_entity_poly.type
_entity_poly.pdbx_seq_one_letter_code
_entity_poly.pdbx_strand_id
1 'polypeptide(L)'
;MTLAVLVELEPFDPSAASSVTLRACSHDNAALTALNAVTWWPGIARLPRLSLRLFDGGFSGRMTPGGGDMELSLDVFPDAASYTWGDRPARIWIGELGAAWGGFTQIFDGLVRTARVEGGRIALQLRVNDDWLDGPLLTESYEGTTGAEGPAEKKGVAKPLAIGAPRYVEGQLIDSVNTVVQLHGYGAINAVPVAMDRLVRFGAPIADHASYAALVAATIAPGQYATAKAVGMVRHGAPPEGVLSYMVEGDSGGSGGFVRTPGAVIKRLAEIAGASAGQIDSASLTALDTAVPRNLSRYFGEQTTPRDAIGEIAGSANAVAGVSLMGKLFACRVMLSNSASLTLKTDGSALPIAGEPAQLEVAPPFWRMQMKGTRTARIHAYSEIAVTATLQDLGDYDATRIYREGSIVRQPSDGRRYRYINPVASAGNAPPNSTYWTVHEEAPGSLITVDTPPDIEEFGVNVLGNTAHFSLKPVSGNGLSHYLVKYQPVVTGAEWPNAVTLLPRLSIDTVGFSLPAMNGSFLIKAVNRDGGEAVNATIVSVNVLTLNALNLVATVGEDPAFAGVWDDVIEGELGLILSGGQSWDNWSDFDAVEDVDFGDGSPFVEEGYYYFDNDLDLGAVYTSRLTALIEATGVDTRTSFDLVPDVDALESWDGADPTAWNVELQVRTSDDGLAFGDWRTFTIGDYTARAFQWRVRLRSSDPYVTPVLVAVSVTVDMPDRTLGGNDIVCPAGGMTVSFATPFRAVPAVAITGQNLATGDYASVTSKTASGFFIRFFNAAGSGVSRTFDWLAKGYGVEA
;
A
#
# COMPACT_ATOMS: atom_id res chain seq x y z
N MET A 1 31.01 -0.04 -26.96
CA MET A 1 32.07 -0.50 -26.04
C MET A 1 31.89 -2.00 -25.88
N THR A 2 32.94 -2.80 -26.09
CA THR A 2 32.86 -4.26 -25.97
C THR A 2 33.26 -4.65 -24.56
N LEU A 3 32.39 -5.34 -23.82
CA LEU A 3 32.68 -5.81 -22.47
C LEU A 3 33.43 -7.14 -22.50
N ALA A 4 34.32 -7.30 -21.54
CA ALA A 4 35.04 -8.53 -21.28
C ALA A 4 34.75 -9.03 -19.86
N VAL A 5 34.48 -10.33 -19.76
CA VAL A 5 34.37 -11.08 -18.50
C VAL A 5 35.63 -11.91 -18.28
N LEU A 6 36.09 -11.93 -17.02
CA LEU A 6 37.17 -12.76 -16.49
C LEU A 6 36.62 -13.61 -15.34
N VAL A 7 37.03 -14.87 -15.27
CA VAL A 7 36.63 -15.81 -14.21
C VAL A 7 37.85 -16.53 -13.67
N GLU A 8 38.05 -16.47 -12.36
CA GLU A 8 39.06 -17.24 -11.64
C GLU A 8 38.35 -18.28 -10.76
N LEU A 9 38.77 -19.54 -10.87
CA LEU A 9 38.22 -20.66 -10.13
C LEU A 9 39.35 -21.43 -9.45
N GLU A 10 39.10 -21.98 -8.28
CA GLU A 10 40.09 -22.75 -7.51
C GLU A 10 39.59 -24.17 -7.18
N PRO A 11 39.30 -25.03 -8.18
CA PRO A 11 38.93 -26.42 -7.92
C PRO A 11 40.08 -27.23 -7.29
N PHE A 12 39.75 -28.37 -6.71
CA PHE A 12 40.73 -29.28 -6.13
C PHE A 12 41.07 -30.42 -7.08
N ASP A 13 42.35 -30.60 -7.35
CA ASP A 13 42.85 -31.74 -8.11
C ASP A 13 43.13 -32.91 -7.16
N PRO A 14 42.33 -34.00 -7.22
CA PRO A 14 42.55 -35.16 -6.38
C PRO A 14 43.84 -35.91 -6.71
N SER A 15 44.38 -35.78 -7.93
CA SER A 15 45.61 -36.44 -8.34
C SER A 15 46.85 -35.74 -7.79
N ALA A 16 46.84 -34.41 -7.76
CA ALA A 16 47.91 -33.57 -7.19
C ALA A 16 47.70 -33.22 -5.71
N ALA A 17 46.59 -33.65 -5.11
CA ALA A 17 46.18 -33.35 -3.73
C ALA A 17 46.27 -31.85 -3.36
N SER A 18 45.96 -30.97 -4.31
CA SER A 18 46.10 -29.52 -4.14
C SER A 18 45.03 -28.75 -4.92
N SER A 19 44.80 -27.49 -4.53
CA SER A 19 43.93 -26.58 -5.30
C SER A 19 44.67 -26.07 -6.53
N VAL A 20 43.98 -26.07 -7.68
CA VAL A 20 44.50 -25.58 -8.96
C VAL A 20 43.73 -24.33 -9.37
N THR A 21 44.42 -23.28 -9.82
CA THR A 21 43.76 -22.05 -10.28
C THR A 21 43.47 -22.12 -11.78
N LEU A 22 42.20 -22.05 -12.16
CA LEU A 22 41.74 -21.92 -13.54
C LEU A 22 41.33 -20.49 -13.82
N ARG A 23 41.85 -19.92 -14.92
CA ARG A 23 41.57 -18.54 -15.35
C ARG A 23 40.98 -18.53 -16.75
N ALA A 24 39.71 -18.17 -16.84
CA ALA A 24 38.97 -18.11 -18.11
C ALA A 24 38.60 -16.67 -18.46
N CYS A 25 38.58 -16.36 -19.75
CA CYS A 25 38.11 -15.10 -20.29
C CYS A 25 37.10 -15.31 -21.42
N SER A 26 36.35 -14.26 -21.71
CA SER A 26 35.27 -14.24 -22.71
C SER A 26 35.73 -14.01 -24.16
N HIS A 27 36.94 -13.48 -24.37
CA HIS A 27 37.44 -13.08 -25.69
C HIS A 27 38.87 -13.53 -25.89
N ASP A 28 39.19 -13.99 -27.11
CA ASP A 28 40.56 -14.25 -27.53
C ASP A 28 41.21 -12.94 -28.02
N ASN A 29 41.76 -12.17 -27.08
CA ASN A 29 42.42 -10.89 -27.35
C ASN A 29 43.64 -10.74 -26.44
N ALA A 30 44.79 -10.39 -27.01
CA ALA A 30 46.06 -10.27 -26.29
C ALA A 30 46.01 -9.31 -25.07
N ALA A 31 45.23 -8.23 -25.15
CA ALA A 31 45.07 -7.30 -24.04
C ALA A 31 44.31 -7.91 -22.84
N LEU A 32 43.47 -8.93 -23.10
CA LEU A 32 42.71 -9.64 -22.08
C LEU A 32 43.42 -10.92 -21.62
N THR A 33 43.99 -11.70 -22.55
CA THR A 33 44.63 -12.99 -22.27
C THR A 33 45.94 -12.87 -21.48
N ALA A 34 46.58 -11.70 -21.49
CA ALA A 34 47.77 -11.38 -20.69
C ALA A 34 47.52 -10.31 -19.60
N LEU A 35 46.26 -10.03 -19.26
CA LEU A 35 45.92 -8.99 -18.29
C LEU A 35 46.46 -9.31 -16.88
N ASN A 36 46.97 -8.28 -16.20
CA ASN A 36 47.50 -8.37 -14.83
C ASN A 36 48.67 -9.36 -14.67
N ALA A 37 49.49 -9.52 -15.71
CA ALA A 37 50.65 -10.41 -15.73
C ALA A 37 50.32 -11.89 -15.43
N VAL A 38 49.08 -12.31 -15.69
CA VAL A 38 48.63 -13.70 -15.61
C VAL A 38 47.98 -14.12 -16.92
N THR A 39 47.99 -15.42 -17.20
CA THR A 39 47.37 -15.98 -18.41
C THR A 39 45.88 -16.23 -18.16
N TRP A 40 45.04 -15.64 -19.01
CA TRP A 40 43.60 -15.91 -19.09
C TRP A 40 43.30 -16.63 -20.38
N TRP A 41 42.61 -17.77 -20.31
CA TRP A 41 42.30 -18.59 -21.47
C TRP A 41 40.89 -18.31 -21.99
N PRO A 42 40.69 -18.16 -23.31
CA PRO A 42 39.37 -17.90 -23.90
C PRO A 42 38.50 -19.17 -23.86
N GLY A 43 38.06 -19.54 -22.66
CA GLY A 43 37.40 -20.81 -22.36
C GLY A 43 36.00 -20.69 -21.78
N ILE A 44 35.42 -19.48 -21.71
CA ILE A 44 34.03 -19.29 -21.27
C ILE A 44 33.09 -19.68 -22.42
N ALA A 45 32.44 -20.84 -22.31
CA ALA A 45 31.50 -21.36 -23.30
C ALA A 45 30.11 -20.70 -23.19
N ARG A 46 29.71 -20.33 -21.97
CA ARG A 46 28.51 -19.52 -21.70
C ARG A 46 28.83 -18.51 -20.61
N LEU A 47 28.53 -17.23 -20.90
CA LEU A 47 28.76 -16.14 -19.95
C LEU A 47 28.00 -16.38 -18.64
N PRO A 48 28.57 -15.96 -17.49
CA PRO A 48 27.90 -16.08 -16.20
C PRO A 48 26.55 -15.37 -16.18
N ARG A 49 25.54 -16.06 -15.67
CA ARG A 49 24.24 -15.48 -15.31
C ARG A 49 24.16 -15.43 -13.80
N LEU A 50 24.10 -14.23 -13.23
CA LEU A 50 24.04 -14.02 -11.79
C LEU A 50 22.62 -13.59 -11.40
N SER A 51 22.16 -14.02 -10.24
CA SER A 51 20.83 -13.73 -9.71
C SER A 51 20.91 -13.45 -8.22
N LEU A 52 20.13 -12.46 -7.79
CA LEU A 52 19.89 -12.15 -6.39
C LEU A 52 18.39 -11.97 -6.20
N ARG A 53 17.82 -12.71 -5.26
CA ARG A 53 16.38 -12.66 -4.98
C ARG A 53 16.13 -11.95 -3.66
N LEU A 54 15.51 -10.77 -3.74
CA LEU A 54 15.18 -9.94 -2.58
C LEU A 54 13.80 -10.26 -2.00
N PHE A 55 12.89 -10.79 -2.83
CA PHE A 55 11.53 -11.14 -2.45
C PHE A 55 11.16 -12.53 -2.96
N ASP A 56 10.45 -13.28 -2.12
CA ASP A 56 9.88 -14.58 -2.46
C ASP A 56 8.45 -14.47 -3.05
N GLY A 57 7.94 -13.24 -3.21
CA GLY A 57 6.58 -12.94 -3.67
C GLY A 57 5.53 -12.89 -2.56
N GLY A 58 5.82 -13.50 -1.40
CA GLY A 58 4.97 -13.44 -0.21
C GLY A 58 5.39 -12.41 0.84
N PHE A 59 6.48 -11.67 0.58
CA PHE A 59 7.12 -10.75 1.52
C PHE A 59 7.41 -11.39 2.89
N SER A 60 7.76 -12.69 2.89
CA SER A 60 7.95 -13.44 4.14
C SER A 60 9.15 -12.99 4.99
N GLY A 61 9.96 -12.06 4.47
CA GLY A 61 11.22 -11.62 5.09
C GLY A 61 12.35 -12.65 5.00
N ARG A 62 12.14 -13.78 4.30
CA ARG A 62 13.17 -14.81 4.14
C ARG A 62 14.30 -14.36 3.23
N MET A 63 15.52 -14.45 3.74
CA MET A 63 16.73 -14.13 2.98
C MET A 63 17.09 -15.28 2.04
N THR A 64 17.09 -15.02 0.74
CA THR A 64 17.51 -16.01 -0.28
C THR A 64 18.98 -15.77 -0.67
N PRO A 65 19.80 -16.82 -0.79
CA PRO A 65 21.17 -16.69 -1.29
C PRO A 65 21.22 -16.12 -2.72
N GLY A 66 22.19 -15.26 -2.98
CA GLY A 66 22.62 -14.94 -4.33
C GLY A 66 23.38 -16.10 -4.98
N GLY A 67 23.33 -16.19 -6.29
CA GLY A 67 24.01 -17.26 -7.01
C GLY A 67 23.99 -17.07 -8.52
N GLY A 68 24.30 -18.11 -9.26
CA GLY A 68 24.31 -18.04 -10.70
C GLY A 68 24.78 -19.33 -11.36
N ASP A 69 25.00 -19.25 -12.65
CA ASP A 69 25.46 -20.38 -13.45
C ASP A 69 26.30 -19.92 -14.64
N MET A 70 27.27 -20.76 -15.04
CA MET A 70 28.14 -20.52 -16.18
C MET A 70 28.62 -21.83 -16.80
N GLU A 71 29.23 -21.77 -17.99
CA GLU A 71 29.86 -22.93 -18.62
C GLU A 71 31.27 -22.63 -19.08
N LEU A 72 32.17 -23.59 -18.88
CA LEU A 72 33.51 -23.60 -19.46
C LEU A 72 33.66 -24.68 -20.52
N SER A 73 34.50 -24.42 -21.51
CA SER A 73 34.87 -25.39 -22.55
C SER A 73 35.91 -26.39 -22.01
N LEU A 74 35.65 -27.69 -22.17
CA LEU A 74 36.61 -28.73 -21.82
C LEU A 74 37.74 -28.84 -22.86
N ASP A 75 37.57 -28.31 -24.07
CA ASP A 75 38.67 -28.26 -25.04
C ASP A 75 39.80 -27.34 -24.57
N VAL A 76 39.44 -26.28 -23.82
CA VAL A 76 40.40 -25.33 -23.23
C VAL A 76 40.89 -25.82 -21.86
N PHE A 77 40.01 -26.46 -21.08
CA PHE A 77 40.32 -27.00 -19.76
C PHE A 77 40.02 -28.51 -19.68
N PRO A 78 40.86 -29.37 -20.29
CA PRO A 78 40.58 -30.81 -20.41
C PRO A 78 40.50 -31.52 -19.05
N ASP A 79 41.32 -31.10 -18.09
CA ASP A 79 41.38 -31.69 -16.75
C ASP A 79 40.24 -31.22 -15.83
N ALA A 80 39.46 -30.20 -16.22
CA ALA A 80 38.39 -29.66 -15.37
C ALA A 80 37.33 -30.71 -14.99
N ALA A 81 37.15 -31.75 -15.81
CA ALA A 81 36.24 -32.86 -15.55
C ALA A 81 36.71 -33.82 -14.44
N SER A 82 38.01 -33.88 -14.14
CA SER A 82 38.57 -34.75 -13.10
C SER A 82 38.68 -34.06 -11.73
N TYR A 83 38.52 -32.74 -11.69
CA TYR A 83 38.62 -31.96 -10.46
C TYR A 83 37.38 -32.07 -9.58
N THR A 84 37.58 -31.82 -8.28
CA THR A 84 36.52 -31.71 -7.28
C THR A 84 36.14 -30.24 -7.09
N TRP A 85 34.85 -29.95 -7.31
CA TRP A 85 34.33 -28.58 -7.36
C TRP A 85 33.54 -28.15 -6.13
N GLY A 86 33.03 -29.08 -5.32
CA GLY A 86 32.11 -28.79 -4.21
C GLY A 86 32.63 -27.71 -3.24
N ASP A 87 31.89 -26.60 -3.19
CA ASP A 87 32.15 -25.40 -2.38
C ASP A 87 33.55 -24.81 -2.55
N ARG A 88 34.04 -24.77 -3.81
CA ARG A 88 35.35 -24.20 -4.16
C ARG A 88 35.26 -22.74 -4.63
N PRO A 89 36.25 -21.88 -4.35
CA PRO A 89 36.19 -20.45 -4.67
C PRO A 89 35.96 -20.16 -6.16
N ALA A 90 35.14 -19.15 -6.42
CA ALA A 90 34.85 -18.59 -7.74
C ALA A 90 34.75 -17.07 -7.67
N ARG A 91 35.53 -16.39 -8.51
CA ARG A 91 35.57 -14.92 -8.61
C ARG A 91 35.35 -14.49 -10.05
N ILE A 92 34.55 -13.44 -10.24
CA ILE A 92 34.18 -12.94 -11.57
C ILE A 92 34.41 -11.43 -11.62
N TRP A 93 35.07 -10.97 -12.69
CA TRP A 93 35.27 -9.56 -12.99
C TRP A 93 34.68 -9.20 -14.35
N ILE A 94 34.21 -7.96 -14.47
CA ILE A 94 33.75 -7.35 -15.71
C ILE A 94 34.48 -6.03 -15.95
N GLY A 95 34.84 -5.75 -17.19
CA GLY A 95 35.48 -4.52 -17.59
C GLY A 95 35.37 -4.29 -19.10
N GLU A 96 35.84 -3.14 -19.56
CA GLU A 96 35.94 -2.88 -21.00
C GLU A 96 37.11 -3.63 -21.61
N LEU A 97 36.90 -4.19 -22.82
CA LEU A 97 37.97 -4.86 -23.56
C LEU A 97 39.10 -3.86 -23.88
N GLY A 98 40.32 -4.16 -23.43
CA GLY A 98 41.48 -3.31 -23.59
C GLY A 98 41.74 -2.36 -22.41
N ALA A 99 40.87 -2.32 -21.40
CA ALA A 99 41.14 -1.60 -20.16
C ALA A 99 42.26 -2.27 -19.35
N ALA A 100 42.98 -1.47 -18.56
CA ALA A 100 43.92 -1.98 -17.56
C ALA A 100 43.16 -2.71 -16.43
N TRP A 101 43.86 -3.50 -15.59
CA TRP A 101 43.26 -4.25 -14.48
C TRP A 101 42.38 -3.39 -13.56
N GLY A 102 42.77 -2.14 -13.27
CA GLY A 102 41.97 -1.22 -12.46
C GLY A 102 40.63 -0.81 -13.09
N GLY A 103 40.43 -1.04 -14.40
CA GLY A 103 39.16 -0.88 -15.10
C GLY A 103 38.25 -2.11 -15.04
N PHE A 104 38.70 -3.21 -14.42
CA PHE A 104 37.88 -4.39 -14.16
C PHE A 104 37.33 -4.34 -12.74
N THR A 105 36.02 -4.49 -12.61
CA THR A 105 35.31 -4.51 -11.33
C THR A 105 34.91 -5.95 -11.00
N GLN A 106 35.20 -6.41 -9.78
CA GLN A 106 34.72 -7.70 -9.31
C GLN A 106 33.21 -7.61 -9.05
N ILE A 107 32.45 -8.55 -9.60
CA ILE A 107 30.98 -8.59 -9.49
C ILE A 107 30.46 -9.84 -8.78
N PHE A 108 31.33 -10.84 -8.60
CA PHE A 108 31.01 -12.05 -7.85
C PHE A 108 32.20 -12.51 -7.01
N ASP A 109 31.93 -12.86 -5.75
CA ASP A 109 32.83 -13.57 -4.85
C ASP A 109 32.02 -14.65 -4.12
N GLY A 110 32.29 -15.91 -4.45
CA GLY A 110 31.49 -17.02 -3.95
C GLY A 110 32.13 -18.37 -4.22
N LEU A 111 31.29 -19.39 -4.30
CA LEU A 111 31.67 -20.79 -4.37
C LEU A 111 30.99 -21.48 -5.56
N VAL A 112 31.65 -22.51 -6.10
CA VAL A 112 31.03 -23.47 -7.03
C VAL A 112 30.33 -24.53 -6.20
N ARG A 113 28.99 -24.53 -6.22
CA ARG A 113 28.18 -25.50 -5.48
C ARG A 113 28.24 -26.88 -6.12
N THR A 114 28.00 -26.94 -7.42
CA THR A 114 28.01 -28.18 -8.20
C THR A 114 28.61 -27.93 -9.58
N ALA A 115 29.19 -28.99 -10.14
CA ALA A 115 29.69 -29.01 -11.51
C ALA A 115 29.12 -30.23 -12.23
N ARG A 116 28.69 -30.05 -13.48
CA ARG A 116 28.17 -31.12 -14.32
C ARG A 116 28.83 -31.08 -15.69
N VAL A 117 29.33 -32.22 -16.14
CA VAL A 117 29.91 -32.36 -17.48
C VAL A 117 28.83 -32.77 -18.46
N GLU A 118 28.68 -32.01 -19.55
CA GLU A 118 27.72 -32.30 -20.62
C GLU A 118 28.21 -31.72 -21.96
N GLY A 119 28.18 -32.51 -23.02
CA GLY A 119 28.44 -32.01 -24.39
C GLY A 119 29.80 -31.32 -24.62
N GLY A 120 30.88 -31.80 -24.00
CA GLY A 120 32.22 -31.17 -24.13
C GLY A 120 32.39 -29.89 -23.30
N ARG A 121 31.46 -29.62 -22.37
CA ARG A 121 31.48 -28.47 -21.48
C ARG A 121 31.31 -28.91 -20.03
N ILE A 122 31.70 -28.03 -19.13
CA ILE A 122 31.41 -28.16 -17.71
C ILE A 122 30.50 -27.01 -17.28
N ALA A 123 29.27 -27.34 -16.88
CA ALA A 123 28.30 -26.42 -16.32
C ALA A 123 28.54 -26.28 -14.81
N LEU A 124 28.76 -25.05 -14.36
CA LEU A 124 29.07 -24.72 -12.97
C LEU A 124 27.89 -23.96 -12.37
N GLN A 125 27.39 -24.43 -11.23
CA GLN A 125 26.44 -23.68 -10.40
C GLN A 125 27.20 -22.89 -9.34
N LEU A 126 26.96 -21.59 -9.29
CA LEU A 126 27.60 -20.65 -8.40
C LEU A 126 26.65 -20.28 -7.25
N ARG A 127 27.19 -20.10 -6.06
CA ARG A 127 26.48 -19.58 -4.88
C ARG A 127 27.37 -18.63 -4.11
N VAL A 128 26.79 -17.67 -3.40
CA VAL A 128 27.54 -16.90 -2.40
C VAL A 128 27.84 -17.76 -1.17
N ASN A 129 28.90 -17.41 -0.43
CA ASN A 129 29.21 -18.07 0.83
C ASN A 129 28.36 -17.48 1.97
N ASP A 130 27.25 -18.14 2.28
CA ASP A 130 26.29 -17.73 3.29
C ASP A 130 25.97 -18.81 4.33
N ASP A 131 26.74 -19.90 4.38
CA ASP A 131 26.49 -21.06 5.27
C ASP A 131 26.49 -20.68 6.76
N TRP A 132 27.22 -19.61 7.13
CA TRP A 132 27.26 -19.09 8.49
C TRP A 132 25.91 -18.55 8.97
N LEU A 133 24.97 -18.25 8.06
CA LEU A 133 23.62 -17.81 8.41
C LEU A 133 22.68 -18.97 8.75
N ASP A 134 23.01 -20.20 8.34
CA ASP A 134 22.16 -21.40 8.53
C ASP A 134 22.56 -22.22 9.76
N GLY A 135 23.68 -21.86 10.40
CA GLY A 135 24.12 -22.45 11.67
C GLY A 135 23.23 -22.03 12.86
N PRO A 136 23.49 -22.60 14.05
CA PRO A 136 22.81 -22.18 15.27
C PRO A 136 23.24 -20.75 15.68
N LEU A 137 22.27 -19.85 15.89
CA LEU A 137 22.55 -18.52 16.45
C LEU A 137 23.06 -18.61 17.88
N LEU A 138 22.39 -19.43 18.70
CA LEU A 138 22.85 -19.68 20.07
C LEU A 138 23.98 -20.73 20.06
N THR A 139 25.23 -20.28 19.98
CA THR A 139 26.41 -21.16 19.89
C THR A 139 26.88 -21.79 21.21
N GLU A 140 26.44 -21.25 22.35
CA GLU A 140 26.87 -21.67 23.68
C GLU A 140 25.76 -22.50 24.33
N SER A 141 26.13 -23.61 24.98
CA SER A 141 25.20 -24.46 25.72
C SER A 141 25.71 -24.74 27.13
N TYR A 142 24.81 -25.06 28.05
CA TYR A 142 25.17 -25.41 29.40
C TYR A 142 25.88 -26.78 29.45
N GLU A 143 26.97 -26.88 30.21
CA GLU A 143 27.69 -28.15 30.37
C GLU A 143 27.02 -29.12 31.35
N GLY A 144 26.15 -28.62 32.24
CA GLY A 144 25.47 -29.41 33.27
C GLY A 144 26.38 -29.83 34.45
N THR A 145 27.46 -29.09 34.68
CA THR A 145 28.49 -29.36 35.70
C THR A 145 28.19 -28.73 37.07
N THR A 146 26.97 -28.23 37.26
CA THR A 146 26.47 -27.42 38.40
C THR A 146 26.98 -25.97 38.41
N GLY A 147 26.39 -25.15 39.29
CA GLY A 147 26.71 -23.73 39.43
C GLY A 147 26.45 -22.90 38.17
N ALA A 148 27.47 -22.22 37.64
CA ALA A 148 27.35 -21.38 36.45
C ALA A 148 26.86 -22.14 35.20
N GLU A 149 27.15 -23.45 35.13
CA GLU A 149 26.79 -24.32 34.01
C GLU A 149 25.50 -25.13 34.25
N GLY A 150 24.79 -24.85 35.35
CA GLY A 150 23.52 -25.48 35.66
C GLY A 150 23.61 -26.96 36.07
N PRO A 151 22.54 -27.54 36.64
CA PRO A 151 22.49 -28.96 37.00
C PRO A 151 22.58 -29.86 35.75
N ALA A 152 22.83 -31.16 35.95
CA ALA A 152 22.98 -32.14 34.87
C ALA A 152 21.80 -32.14 33.87
N GLU A 153 20.59 -31.81 34.32
CA GLU A 153 19.37 -31.71 33.50
C GLU A 153 19.42 -30.58 32.46
N LYS A 154 20.26 -29.56 32.67
CA LYS A 154 20.44 -28.45 31.71
C LYS A 154 21.49 -28.72 30.66
N LYS A 155 22.20 -29.86 30.71
CA LYS A 155 23.27 -30.16 29.76
C LYS A 155 22.75 -30.10 28.30
N GLY A 156 23.43 -29.31 27.46
CA GLY A 156 23.08 -29.12 26.05
C GLY A 156 21.93 -28.14 25.78
N VAL A 157 21.30 -27.56 26.82
CA VAL A 157 20.36 -26.46 26.65
C VAL A 157 21.14 -25.20 26.24
N ALA A 158 20.68 -24.51 25.21
CA ALA A 158 21.32 -23.28 24.72
C ALA A 158 21.26 -22.17 25.77
N LYS A 159 22.35 -21.39 25.90
CA LYS A 159 22.38 -20.22 26.78
C LYS A 159 21.57 -19.08 26.12
N PRO A 160 20.79 -18.31 26.89
CA PRO A 160 19.91 -17.28 26.31
C PRO A 160 20.70 -16.09 25.76
N LEU A 161 20.16 -15.43 24.73
CA LEU A 161 20.69 -14.19 24.18
C LEU A 161 19.66 -13.07 24.31
N ALA A 162 19.99 -12.05 25.12
CA ALA A 162 19.24 -10.79 25.19
C ALA A 162 19.94 -9.72 24.34
N ILE A 163 19.23 -9.10 23.40
CA ILE A 163 19.70 -7.99 22.55
C ILE A 163 18.75 -6.80 22.68
N GLY A 164 19.29 -5.58 22.78
CA GLY A 164 18.53 -4.38 23.09
C GLY A 164 17.98 -4.43 24.53
N ALA A 165 16.78 -3.92 24.77
CA ALA A 165 16.16 -3.84 26.10
C ALA A 165 14.89 -4.70 26.25
N PRO A 166 14.96 -6.05 26.14
CA PRO A 166 13.78 -6.89 26.23
C PRO A 166 13.11 -6.80 27.62
N ARG A 167 11.77 -6.85 27.63
CA ARG A 167 10.94 -6.69 28.83
C ARG A 167 10.29 -8.01 29.23
N TYR A 168 10.15 -8.21 30.54
CA TYR A 168 9.53 -9.40 31.14
C TYR A 168 10.21 -10.70 30.71
N VAL A 169 11.54 -10.66 30.66
CA VAL A 169 12.40 -11.83 30.41
C VAL A 169 12.38 -12.70 31.66
N GLU A 170 12.18 -14.00 31.53
CA GLU A 170 12.25 -14.94 32.66
C GLU A 170 13.69 -15.34 33.01
N GLY A 171 14.53 -15.52 31.99
CA GLY A 171 15.87 -16.07 32.15
C GLY A 171 15.86 -17.58 32.40
N GLN A 172 17.05 -18.13 32.62
CA GLN A 172 17.26 -19.54 32.92
C GLN A 172 17.74 -19.70 34.36
N LEU A 173 16.96 -20.35 35.23
CA LEU A 173 17.39 -20.67 36.59
C LEU A 173 18.49 -21.74 36.54
N ILE A 174 19.74 -21.35 36.78
CA ILE A 174 20.92 -22.24 36.68
C ILE A 174 21.35 -22.80 38.04
N ASP A 175 21.10 -22.08 39.13
CA ASP A 175 21.36 -22.57 40.48
C ASP A 175 20.12 -22.30 41.35
N SER A 176 19.33 -23.34 41.61
CA SER A 176 18.14 -23.25 42.46
C SER A 176 18.47 -23.15 43.95
N VAL A 177 19.66 -23.55 44.37
CA VAL A 177 20.10 -23.47 45.78
C VAL A 177 20.44 -22.03 46.12
N ASN A 178 21.18 -21.35 45.24
CA ASN A 178 21.57 -19.95 45.43
C ASN A 178 20.62 -18.96 44.77
N THR A 179 19.59 -19.44 44.05
CA THR A 179 18.64 -18.64 43.25
C THR A 179 19.34 -17.74 42.23
N VAL A 180 20.19 -18.35 41.39
CA VAL A 180 20.91 -17.65 40.32
C VAL A 180 20.23 -17.90 38.98
N VAL A 181 19.88 -16.80 38.30
CA VAL A 181 19.24 -16.79 36.99
C VAL A 181 20.18 -16.20 35.94
N GLN A 182 20.36 -16.90 34.82
CA GLN A 182 21.06 -16.43 33.63
C GLN A 182 20.10 -15.67 32.72
N LEU A 183 20.41 -14.41 32.41
CA LEU A 183 19.64 -13.59 31.47
C LEU A 183 20.26 -13.53 30.08
N HIS A 184 21.59 -13.63 29.98
CA HIS A 184 22.33 -13.53 28.73
C HIS A 184 23.65 -14.30 28.84
N GLY A 185 23.96 -15.21 27.92
CA GLY A 185 25.12 -16.11 28.00
C GLY A 185 26.36 -15.72 27.18
N TYR A 186 26.32 -14.61 26.44
CA TYR A 186 27.34 -14.25 25.43
C TYR A 186 28.27 -13.11 25.87
N GLY A 187 28.43 -12.94 27.19
CA GLY A 187 29.30 -11.93 27.79
C GLY A 187 28.54 -10.95 28.68
N ALA A 188 28.95 -9.68 28.59
CA ALA A 188 28.42 -8.63 29.46
C ALA A 188 27.04 -8.13 28.99
N ILE A 189 26.19 -7.81 29.97
CA ILE A 189 24.95 -7.05 29.77
C ILE A 189 25.12 -5.61 30.26
N ASN A 190 24.34 -4.69 29.68
CA ASN A 190 24.42 -3.28 30.07
C ASN A 190 23.84 -3.03 31.46
N ALA A 191 22.63 -3.53 31.74
CA ALA A 191 21.94 -3.35 33.01
C ALA A 191 20.77 -4.32 33.23
N VAL A 192 20.33 -4.41 34.48
CA VAL A 192 19.04 -5.04 34.85
C VAL A 192 18.19 -3.99 35.57
N PRO A 193 17.48 -3.11 34.82
CA PRO A 193 16.72 -2.01 35.44
C PRO A 193 15.67 -2.44 36.44
N VAL A 194 15.01 -3.59 36.21
CA VAL A 194 13.94 -4.08 37.08
C VAL A 194 14.01 -5.59 37.17
N ALA A 195 13.98 -6.12 38.40
CA ALA A 195 13.64 -7.51 38.69
C ALA A 195 12.27 -7.58 39.35
N MET A 196 11.54 -8.66 39.08
CA MET A 196 10.21 -8.91 39.62
C MET A 196 10.06 -10.36 40.02
N ASP A 197 9.24 -10.61 41.03
CA ASP A 197 8.68 -11.94 41.34
C ASP A 197 7.16 -11.80 41.33
N ARG A 198 6.48 -12.62 40.52
CA ARG A 198 5.03 -12.52 40.29
C ARG A 198 4.56 -11.09 39.89
N LEU A 199 5.37 -10.38 39.11
CA LEU A 199 5.20 -8.96 38.75
C LEU A 199 5.24 -7.95 39.92
N VAL A 200 5.60 -8.38 41.13
CA VAL A 200 5.99 -7.48 42.22
C VAL A 200 7.42 -7.05 42.01
N ARG A 201 7.67 -5.74 41.96
CA ARG A 201 9.00 -5.20 41.71
C ARG A 201 9.86 -5.28 42.97
N PHE A 202 11.09 -5.78 42.80
CA PHE A 202 12.14 -5.60 43.80
C PHE A 202 12.66 -4.16 43.79
N GLY A 203 13.33 -3.75 44.86
CA GLY A 203 14.12 -2.51 44.88
C GLY A 203 15.35 -2.58 43.97
N ALA A 204 16.16 -1.52 43.90
CA ALA A 204 17.40 -1.53 43.11
C ALA A 204 18.37 -2.65 43.54
N PRO A 205 19.23 -3.16 42.63
CA PRO A 205 20.21 -4.18 43.00
C PRO A 205 21.16 -3.66 44.06
N ILE A 206 21.47 -4.49 45.06
CA ILE A 206 22.32 -4.07 46.19
C ILE A 206 23.80 -3.93 45.81
N ALA A 207 24.23 -4.67 44.79
CA ALA A 207 25.60 -4.66 44.27
C ALA A 207 25.66 -5.31 42.88
N ASP A 208 26.75 -5.02 42.16
CA ASP A 208 27.17 -5.73 40.95
C ASP A 208 28.48 -6.47 41.20
N HIS A 209 28.57 -7.71 40.76
CA HIS A 209 29.70 -8.62 41.00
C HIS A 209 30.38 -9.05 39.69
N ALA A 210 31.67 -9.32 39.74
CA ALA A 210 32.47 -9.61 38.55
C ALA A 210 32.26 -11.01 37.96
N SER A 211 31.75 -11.98 38.74
CA SER A 211 31.64 -13.38 38.33
C SER A 211 30.55 -14.12 39.09
N TYR A 212 30.18 -15.30 38.60
CA TYR A 212 29.31 -16.24 39.30
C TYR A 212 29.77 -16.52 40.73
N ALA A 213 31.07 -16.81 40.92
CA ALA A 213 31.62 -17.13 42.24
C ALA A 213 31.49 -15.96 43.22
N ALA A 214 31.75 -14.73 42.76
CA ALA A 214 31.58 -13.53 43.58
C ALA A 214 30.10 -13.26 43.90
N LEU A 215 29.20 -13.53 42.95
CA LEU A 215 27.76 -13.38 43.13
C LEU A 215 27.19 -14.37 44.16
N VAL A 216 27.66 -15.62 44.16
CA VAL A 216 27.25 -16.65 45.14
C VAL A 216 27.84 -16.39 46.52
N ALA A 217 29.06 -15.85 46.62
CA ALA A 217 29.67 -15.49 47.89
C ALA A 217 29.01 -14.26 48.56
N ALA A 218 28.25 -13.46 47.82
CA ALA A 218 27.57 -12.27 48.35
C ALA A 218 26.52 -12.63 49.41
N THR A 219 26.38 -11.79 50.43
CA THR A 219 25.27 -11.89 51.40
C THR A 219 24.13 -11.01 50.92
N ILE A 220 23.01 -11.61 50.53
CA ILE A 220 21.83 -10.93 49.97
C ILE A 220 20.64 -11.25 50.87
N ALA A 221 19.98 -10.24 51.43
CA ALA A 221 18.83 -10.46 52.32
C ALA A 221 17.57 -10.83 51.52
N PRO A 222 16.60 -11.55 52.11
CA PRO A 222 15.29 -11.78 51.50
C PRO A 222 14.63 -10.47 51.05
N GLY A 223 14.03 -10.47 49.87
CA GLY A 223 13.44 -9.26 49.26
C GLY A 223 14.45 -8.33 48.56
N GLN A 224 15.71 -8.76 48.43
CA GLN A 224 16.75 -8.05 47.68
C GLN A 224 17.39 -8.95 46.61
N TYR A 225 18.04 -8.33 45.63
CA TYR A 225 18.81 -9.03 44.60
C TYR A 225 20.13 -8.31 44.30
N ALA A 226 21.08 -9.05 43.74
CA ALA A 226 22.36 -8.54 43.23
C ALA A 226 22.59 -9.03 41.79
N THR A 227 23.42 -8.32 41.03
CA THR A 227 23.72 -8.65 39.63
C THR A 227 25.17 -9.12 39.47
N ALA A 228 25.45 -9.85 38.40
CA ALA A 228 26.78 -9.98 37.84
C ALA A 228 26.72 -9.68 36.35
N LYS A 229 26.75 -8.38 36.01
CA LYS A 229 26.53 -7.91 34.63
C LYS A 229 27.57 -8.42 33.66
N ALA A 230 28.81 -8.62 34.10
CA ALA A 230 29.90 -9.13 33.27
C ALA A 230 29.65 -10.53 32.70
N VAL A 231 28.79 -11.31 33.36
CA VAL A 231 28.41 -12.67 32.94
C VAL A 231 26.89 -12.82 32.76
N GLY A 232 26.13 -11.72 32.71
CA GLY A 232 24.69 -11.74 32.42
C GLY A 232 23.80 -12.45 33.45
N MET A 233 24.17 -12.46 34.73
CA MET A 233 23.46 -13.20 35.79
C MET A 233 22.82 -12.29 36.86
N VAL A 234 21.78 -12.79 37.52
CA VAL A 234 21.14 -12.18 38.70
C VAL A 234 20.98 -13.22 39.80
N ARG A 235 21.15 -12.80 41.06
CA ARG A 235 20.90 -13.64 42.23
C ARG A 235 19.94 -12.97 43.20
N HIS A 236 18.96 -13.72 43.68
CA HIS A 236 18.00 -13.28 44.69
C HIS A 236 18.38 -13.78 46.09
N GLY A 237 18.05 -12.99 47.12
CA GLY A 237 18.33 -13.32 48.53
C GLY A 237 17.38 -14.34 49.16
N ALA A 238 16.34 -14.76 48.45
CA ALA A 238 15.43 -15.84 48.83
C ALA A 238 14.97 -16.60 47.59
N PRO A 239 14.56 -17.88 47.74
CA PRO A 239 13.89 -18.62 46.66
C PRO A 239 12.65 -17.87 46.15
N PRO A 240 12.35 -17.93 44.85
CA PRO A 240 11.22 -17.21 44.28
C PRO A 240 9.89 -17.86 44.68
N GLU A 241 8.87 -17.05 44.90
CA GLU A 241 7.50 -17.49 45.18
C GLU A 241 6.70 -17.79 43.90
N GLY A 242 7.14 -17.26 42.76
CA GLY A 242 6.56 -17.56 41.46
C GLY A 242 7.53 -17.35 40.31
N VAL A 243 7.01 -16.87 39.18
CA VAL A 243 7.81 -16.65 37.98
C VAL A 243 8.60 -15.34 38.15
N LEU A 244 9.92 -15.47 38.14
CA LEU A 244 10.83 -14.33 38.10
C LEU A 244 10.75 -13.65 36.73
N SER A 245 10.83 -12.33 36.70
CA SER A 245 10.76 -11.56 35.45
C SER A 245 11.60 -10.30 35.51
N TYR A 246 12.26 -9.99 34.41
CA TYR A 246 13.27 -8.96 34.34
C TYR A 246 13.02 -8.01 33.17
N MET A 247 13.25 -6.71 33.41
CA MET A 247 13.59 -5.79 32.34
C MET A 247 15.11 -5.82 32.25
N VAL A 248 15.64 -6.14 31.06
CA VAL A 248 17.08 -6.34 30.85
C VAL A 248 17.52 -5.39 29.76
N GLU A 249 18.63 -4.71 29.95
CA GLU A 249 19.40 -4.12 28.85
C GLU A 249 20.52 -5.10 28.54
N GLY A 250 20.34 -5.83 27.43
CA GLY A 250 21.06 -7.04 27.07
C GLY A 250 22.50 -6.80 26.65
N ASP A 251 22.95 -7.54 25.63
CA ASP A 251 24.33 -7.57 25.15
C ASP A 251 24.97 -6.17 25.08
N SER A 252 26.09 -6.05 25.79
CA SER A 252 26.97 -4.88 25.77
C SER A 252 28.43 -5.28 25.53
N GLY A 253 28.68 -6.56 25.28
CA GLY A 253 30.01 -7.13 25.04
C GLY A 253 30.50 -6.99 23.60
N GLY A 254 29.66 -6.53 22.67
CA GLY A 254 30.02 -6.33 21.26
C GLY A 254 30.90 -5.11 21.00
N SER A 255 31.44 -5.02 19.79
CA SER A 255 32.29 -3.91 19.33
C SER A 255 31.60 -2.54 19.38
N GLY A 256 30.27 -2.53 19.28
CA GLY A 256 29.40 -1.34 19.41
C GLY A 256 28.87 -1.10 20.83
N GLY A 257 29.27 -1.89 21.83
CA GLY A 257 28.69 -1.83 23.17
C GLY A 257 27.21 -2.19 23.18
N PHE A 258 26.40 -1.43 23.91
CA PHE A 258 24.95 -1.64 23.98
C PHE A 258 24.24 -1.07 22.74
N VAL A 259 23.70 -1.96 21.90
CA VAL A 259 23.04 -1.59 20.63
C VAL A 259 21.53 -1.79 20.68
N ARG A 260 20.80 -0.90 20.01
CA ARG A 260 19.32 -0.94 19.94
C ARG A 260 18.74 -0.66 18.57
N THR A 261 19.48 -0.05 17.65
CA THR A 261 18.98 0.27 16.31
C THR A 261 19.02 -0.97 15.39
N PRO A 262 18.13 -1.09 14.38
CA PRO A 262 17.96 -2.34 13.63
C PRO A 262 19.23 -2.83 12.93
N GLY A 263 19.95 -1.94 12.24
CA GLY A 263 21.21 -2.21 11.57
C GLY A 263 22.33 -2.58 12.53
N ALA A 264 22.49 -1.85 13.63
CA ALA A 264 23.46 -2.20 14.68
C ALA A 264 23.16 -3.56 15.32
N VAL A 265 21.87 -3.87 15.54
CA VAL A 265 21.43 -5.17 16.05
C VAL A 265 21.72 -6.30 15.04
N ILE A 266 21.39 -6.11 13.76
CA ILE A 266 21.69 -7.08 12.69
C ILE A 266 23.20 -7.36 12.62
N LYS A 267 24.02 -6.29 12.65
CA LYS A 267 25.48 -6.43 12.69
C LYS A 267 25.93 -7.26 13.88
N ARG A 268 25.41 -6.99 15.06
CA ARG A 268 25.78 -7.71 16.28
C ARG A 268 25.40 -9.18 16.22
N LEU A 269 24.21 -9.52 15.71
CA LEU A 269 23.80 -10.92 15.50
C LEU A 269 24.71 -11.64 14.50
N ALA A 270 25.14 -10.95 13.44
CA ALA A 270 26.09 -11.51 12.48
C ALA A 270 27.46 -11.78 13.11
N GLU A 271 27.98 -10.87 13.94
CA GLU A 271 29.22 -11.08 14.69
C GLU A 271 29.13 -12.26 15.67
N ILE A 272 28.00 -12.41 16.38
CA ILE A 272 27.74 -13.55 17.27
C ILE A 272 27.71 -14.87 16.48
N ALA A 273 27.13 -14.85 15.28
CA ALA A 273 27.12 -15.99 14.37
C ALA A 273 28.49 -16.31 13.73
N GLY A 274 29.52 -15.50 14.00
CA GLY A 274 30.89 -15.71 13.51
C GLY A 274 31.22 -15.01 12.18
N ALA A 275 30.39 -14.08 11.71
CA ALA A 275 30.69 -13.31 10.51
C ALA A 275 31.92 -12.41 10.71
N SER A 276 32.84 -12.45 9.74
CA SER A 276 33.98 -11.54 9.69
C SER A 276 33.57 -10.15 9.17
N ALA A 277 34.37 -9.12 9.45
CA ALA A 277 34.12 -7.75 8.98
C ALA A 277 34.00 -7.65 7.45
N GLY A 278 34.67 -8.53 6.70
CA GLY A 278 34.58 -8.59 5.23
C GLY A 278 33.24 -9.11 4.71
N GLN A 279 32.48 -9.83 5.52
CA GLN A 279 31.18 -10.43 5.19
C GLN A 279 30.01 -9.53 5.58
N ILE A 280 30.25 -8.33 6.09
CA ILE A 280 29.21 -7.39 6.52
C ILE A 280 29.36 -6.08 5.75
N ASP A 281 28.30 -5.67 5.05
CA ASP A 281 28.19 -4.32 4.50
C ASP A 281 27.73 -3.35 5.61
N SER A 282 28.70 -2.86 6.38
CA SER A 282 28.43 -1.92 7.48
C SER A 282 27.81 -0.60 7.01
N ALA A 283 28.03 -0.20 5.75
CA ALA A 283 27.46 1.04 5.21
C ALA A 283 25.95 0.88 5.02
N SER A 284 25.50 -0.27 4.49
CA SER A 284 24.07 -0.57 4.36
C SER A 284 23.35 -0.58 5.71
N LEU A 285 23.96 -1.19 6.74
CA LEU A 285 23.37 -1.29 8.07
C LEU A 285 23.33 0.07 8.78
N THR A 286 24.35 0.90 8.59
CA THR A 286 24.35 2.29 9.09
C THR A 286 23.28 3.12 8.39
N ALA A 287 23.11 2.95 7.08
CA ALA A 287 22.05 3.62 6.33
C ALA A 287 20.65 3.18 6.78
N LEU A 288 20.47 1.91 7.14
CA LEU A 288 19.23 1.41 7.74
C LEU A 288 18.94 2.09 9.08
N ASP A 289 19.94 2.26 9.94
CA ASP A 289 19.78 2.96 11.23
C ASP A 289 19.41 4.43 11.05
N THR A 290 19.98 5.10 10.06
CA THR A 290 19.59 6.48 9.69
C THR A 290 18.15 6.54 9.19
N ALA A 291 17.72 5.56 8.39
CA ALA A 291 16.37 5.52 7.83
C ALA A 291 15.30 5.09 8.85
N VAL A 292 15.68 4.29 9.85
CA VAL A 292 14.79 3.77 10.91
C VAL A 292 15.47 3.91 12.27
N PRO A 293 15.55 5.13 12.84
CA PRO A 293 16.20 5.38 14.12
C PRO A 293 15.30 4.96 15.30
N ARG A 294 14.80 3.72 15.27
CA ARG A 294 13.88 3.16 16.26
C ARG A 294 14.59 2.12 17.12
N ASN A 295 14.33 2.18 18.41
CA ASN A 295 14.85 1.17 19.33
C ASN A 295 14.14 -0.17 19.15
N LEU A 296 14.92 -1.22 18.95
CA LEU A 296 14.51 -2.60 18.85
C LEU A 296 15.05 -3.41 20.03
N SER A 297 14.37 -4.49 20.36
CA SER A 297 14.75 -5.39 21.45
C SER A 297 14.24 -6.79 21.16
N ARG A 298 15.07 -7.80 21.41
CA ARG A 298 14.73 -9.21 21.20
C ARG A 298 15.38 -10.10 22.25
N TYR A 299 14.61 -11.02 22.78
CA TYR A 299 15.08 -12.10 23.64
C TYR A 299 15.00 -13.42 22.89
N PHE A 300 16.10 -14.16 22.87
CA PHE A 300 16.22 -15.50 22.30
C PHE A 300 16.48 -16.49 23.44
N GLY A 301 15.41 -17.12 23.93
CA GLY A 301 15.48 -18.20 24.93
C GLY A 301 15.54 -19.59 24.32
N GLU A 302 15.25 -19.70 23.02
CA GLU A 302 15.22 -20.94 22.25
C GLU A 302 16.11 -20.80 21.00
N GLN A 303 16.55 -21.93 20.47
CA GLN A 303 17.41 -21.97 19.30
C GLN A 303 16.72 -21.39 18.06
N THR A 304 17.44 -20.56 17.32
CA THR A 304 17.07 -20.09 15.97
C THR A 304 18.31 -20.05 15.08
N THR A 305 18.13 -19.79 13.79
CA THR A 305 19.23 -19.46 12.87
C THR A 305 19.48 -17.94 12.85
N PRO A 306 20.72 -17.50 12.58
CA PRO A 306 21.01 -16.10 12.28
C PRO A 306 20.19 -15.60 11.09
N ARG A 307 19.94 -16.45 10.08
CA ARG A 307 19.11 -16.11 8.93
C ARG A 307 17.72 -15.64 9.33
N ASP A 308 17.02 -16.44 10.11
CA ASP A 308 15.64 -16.14 10.51
C ASP A 308 15.60 -14.94 11.46
N ALA A 309 16.54 -14.83 12.39
CA ALA A 309 16.61 -13.72 13.33
C ALA A 309 16.88 -12.38 12.63
N ILE A 310 17.82 -12.34 11.69
CA ILE A 310 18.15 -11.14 10.91
C ILE A 310 16.98 -10.77 9.98
N GLY A 311 16.37 -11.76 9.32
CA GLY A 311 15.18 -11.57 8.48
C GLY A 311 14.00 -10.98 9.26
N GLU A 312 13.69 -11.51 10.45
CA GLU A 312 12.64 -11.00 11.35
C GLU A 312 12.88 -9.51 11.66
N ILE A 313 14.12 -9.16 12.01
CA ILE A 313 14.50 -7.80 12.42
C ILE A 313 14.46 -6.84 11.24
N ALA A 314 14.99 -7.22 10.07
CA ALA A 314 14.92 -6.40 8.87
C ALA A 314 13.46 -6.17 8.44
N GLY A 315 12.63 -7.22 8.44
CA GLY A 315 11.20 -7.13 8.14
C GLY A 315 10.46 -6.16 9.06
N SER A 316 10.80 -6.15 10.36
CA SER A 316 10.21 -5.20 11.33
C SER A 316 10.53 -3.73 11.04
N ALA A 317 11.61 -3.47 10.29
CA ALA A 317 12.04 -2.14 9.87
C ALA A 317 11.55 -1.78 8.44
N ASN A 318 10.67 -2.60 7.85
CA ASN A 318 10.28 -2.52 6.43
C ASN A 318 11.54 -2.46 5.52
N ALA A 319 12.46 -3.37 5.80
CA ALA A 319 13.71 -3.55 5.09
C ALA A 319 13.85 -5.00 4.63
N VAL A 320 14.60 -5.19 3.54
CA VAL A 320 15.01 -6.50 3.07
C VAL A 320 16.47 -6.71 3.46
N ALA A 321 16.75 -7.85 4.06
CA ALA A 321 18.11 -8.32 4.28
C ALA A 321 18.48 -9.41 3.25
N GLY A 322 19.75 -9.49 2.90
CA GLY A 322 20.26 -10.48 1.96
C GLY A 322 21.78 -10.53 1.94
N VAL A 323 22.33 -11.49 1.20
CA VAL A 323 23.77 -11.59 0.96
C VAL A 323 24.02 -11.19 -0.50
N SER A 324 24.78 -10.11 -0.67
CA SER A 324 25.16 -9.60 -1.99
C SER A 324 25.99 -10.61 -2.77
N LEU A 325 26.11 -10.45 -4.09
CA LEU A 325 26.97 -11.27 -4.95
C LEU A 325 28.47 -11.22 -4.55
N MET A 326 28.85 -10.28 -3.69
CA MET A 326 30.19 -10.16 -3.09
C MET A 326 30.32 -10.90 -1.74
N GLY A 327 29.32 -11.71 -1.36
CA GLY A 327 29.34 -12.45 -0.09
C GLY A 327 29.12 -11.58 1.15
N LYS A 328 28.61 -10.35 0.99
CA LYS A 328 28.36 -9.43 2.11
C LYS A 328 26.89 -9.39 2.50
N LEU A 329 26.60 -9.60 3.79
CA LEU A 329 25.31 -9.33 4.39
C LEU A 329 25.01 -7.82 4.30
N PHE A 330 23.85 -7.49 3.77
CA PHE A 330 23.32 -6.13 3.73
C PHE A 330 21.86 -6.13 4.19
N ALA A 331 21.37 -4.96 4.58
CA ALA A 331 19.95 -4.71 4.75
C ALA A 331 19.59 -3.31 4.24
N CYS A 332 18.50 -3.18 3.49
CA CYS A 332 18.07 -1.91 2.93
C CYS A 332 16.55 -1.74 3.00
N ARG A 333 16.08 -0.51 3.21
CA ARG A 333 14.66 -0.20 3.11
C ARG A 333 14.19 -0.24 1.68
N VAL A 334 12.97 -0.74 1.51
CA VAL A 334 12.25 -0.69 0.24
C VAL A 334 11.40 0.56 0.29
N MET A 335 11.69 1.53 -0.57
CA MET A 335 10.95 2.78 -0.67
C MET A 335 10.56 3.02 -2.13
N LEU A 336 9.33 3.49 -2.34
CA LEU A 336 8.93 4.03 -3.64
C LEU A 336 9.49 5.45 -3.73
N SER A 337 10.28 5.71 -4.75
CA SER A 337 10.86 7.02 -5.03
C SER A 337 10.67 7.34 -6.50
N ASN A 338 10.30 8.59 -6.79
CA ASN A 338 10.17 9.08 -8.16
C ASN A 338 11.53 9.33 -8.83
N SER A 339 12.63 9.10 -8.11
CA SER A 339 14.00 9.19 -8.61
C SER A 339 14.63 7.80 -8.68
N ALA A 340 14.83 7.29 -9.89
CA ALA A 340 15.55 6.03 -10.11
C ALA A 340 17.04 6.22 -9.78
N SER A 341 17.55 5.44 -8.83
CA SER A 341 18.99 5.39 -8.54
C SER A 341 19.78 4.58 -9.58
N LEU A 342 19.09 3.69 -10.30
CA LEU A 342 19.63 2.89 -11.39
C LEU A 342 18.53 2.58 -12.41
N THR A 343 18.80 2.84 -13.69
CA THR A 343 17.90 2.45 -14.79
C THR A 343 18.41 1.17 -15.44
N LEU A 344 17.66 0.08 -15.27
CA LEU A 344 17.92 -1.18 -15.97
C LEU A 344 17.19 -1.16 -17.31
N LYS A 345 17.93 -1.28 -18.42
CA LYS A 345 17.35 -1.32 -19.76
C LYS A 345 17.40 -2.74 -20.32
N THR A 346 16.27 -3.19 -20.84
CA THR A 346 16.09 -4.53 -21.42
C THR A 346 16.45 -4.61 -22.89
N ASP A 347 16.67 -3.44 -23.53
CA ASP A 347 17.17 -3.30 -24.90
C ASP A 347 18.69 -3.53 -25.01
N GLY A 348 19.37 -3.82 -23.90
CA GLY A 348 20.83 -4.00 -23.84
C GLY A 348 21.63 -2.71 -24.03
N SER A 349 21.00 -1.54 -24.06
CA SER A 349 21.67 -0.23 -24.22
C SER A 349 22.24 0.33 -22.92
N ALA A 350 21.93 -0.29 -21.78
CA ALA A 350 22.54 0.00 -20.48
C ALA A 350 22.99 -1.29 -19.79
N LEU A 351 23.99 -1.16 -18.92
CA LEU A 351 24.50 -2.24 -18.10
C LEU A 351 24.02 -2.08 -16.65
N PRO A 352 23.70 -3.18 -15.95
CA PRO A 352 23.72 -4.55 -16.43
C PRO A 352 22.59 -4.84 -17.45
N ILE A 353 22.85 -5.73 -18.41
CA ILE A 353 21.84 -6.16 -19.40
C ILE A 353 20.73 -6.89 -18.65
N ALA A 354 19.55 -6.30 -18.62
CA ALA A 354 18.38 -6.88 -17.99
C ALA A 354 17.61 -7.76 -18.98
N GLY A 355 17.08 -8.89 -18.51
CA GLY A 355 16.14 -9.71 -19.27
C GLY A 355 14.75 -9.07 -19.37
N GLU A 356 13.79 -9.77 -19.95
CA GLU A 356 12.40 -9.26 -20.03
C GLU A 356 11.82 -9.02 -18.63
N PRO A 357 11.19 -7.85 -18.39
CA PRO A 357 10.58 -7.56 -17.11
C PRO A 357 9.26 -8.35 -17.02
N ALA A 358 9.06 -9.05 -15.91
CA ALA A 358 7.81 -9.75 -15.63
C ALA A 358 7.23 -9.23 -14.31
N GLN A 359 5.94 -8.86 -14.33
CA GLN A 359 5.21 -8.57 -13.12
C GLN A 359 4.72 -9.89 -12.51
N LEU A 360 5.10 -10.14 -11.26
CA LEU A 360 4.62 -11.28 -10.50
C LEU A 360 3.39 -10.84 -9.69
N GLU A 361 2.35 -11.68 -9.69
CA GLU A 361 1.24 -11.51 -8.76
C GLU A 361 1.74 -11.75 -7.34
N VAL A 362 1.51 -10.77 -6.46
CA VAL A 362 1.87 -10.82 -5.04
C VAL A 362 0.65 -10.45 -4.22
N ALA A 363 0.57 -10.98 -3.00
CA ALA A 363 -0.48 -10.61 -2.07
C ALA A 363 -0.40 -9.10 -1.76
N PRO A 364 -1.54 -8.41 -1.58
CA PRO A 364 -1.54 -7.00 -1.19
C PRO A 364 -0.78 -6.83 0.14
N PRO A 365 0.17 -5.89 0.23
CA PRO A 365 0.95 -5.69 1.44
C PRO A 365 0.07 -5.11 2.55
N PHE A 366 0.35 -5.48 3.80
CA PHE A 366 -0.26 -4.83 4.96
C PHE A 366 0.28 -3.40 5.05
N TRP A 367 -0.60 -2.41 4.87
CA TRP A 367 -0.21 -0.99 4.89
C TRP A 367 -0.11 -0.41 6.32
N ARG A 368 -0.80 -1.00 7.30
CA ARG A 368 -0.69 -0.66 8.73
C ARG A 368 -1.07 -1.83 9.62
N MET A 369 -0.24 -2.12 10.64
CA MET A 369 -0.58 -3.03 11.74
C MET A 369 -0.47 -2.25 13.05
N GLN A 370 -1.58 -2.08 13.76
CA GLN A 370 -1.57 -1.45 15.09
C GLN A 370 -1.63 -2.53 16.17
N MET A 371 -0.59 -2.61 16.99
CA MET A 371 -0.58 -3.43 18.20
C MET A 371 -0.78 -2.52 19.42
N LYS A 372 -1.90 -2.65 20.13
CA LYS A 372 -2.25 -1.82 21.31
C LYS A 372 -1.41 -2.14 22.58
N GLY A 373 -0.48 -3.09 22.51
CA GLY A 373 0.33 -3.54 23.64
C GLY A 373 1.83 -3.49 23.36
N THR A 374 2.62 -3.19 24.39
CA THR A 374 4.09 -3.25 24.32
C THR A 374 4.54 -4.71 24.18
N ARG A 375 5.47 -5.00 23.27
CA ARG A 375 6.04 -6.35 23.10
C ARG A 375 6.71 -6.82 24.39
N THR A 376 6.36 -8.02 24.85
CA THR A 376 6.96 -8.69 26.02
C THR A 376 7.62 -10.00 25.60
N ALA A 377 8.66 -10.43 26.33
CA ALA A 377 9.33 -11.71 26.06
C ALA A 377 8.44 -12.91 26.46
N ARG A 378 7.65 -12.74 27.52
CA ARG A 378 6.62 -13.67 27.99
C ARG A 378 5.36 -12.90 28.30
N ILE A 379 4.20 -13.53 28.07
CA ILE A 379 2.91 -13.07 28.55
C ILE A 379 2.63 -13.82 29.86
N HIS A 380 2.43 -13.08 30.95
CA HIS A 380 2.12 -13.69 32.25
C HIS A 380 0.67 -14.14 32.30
N ALA A 381 0.46 -15.37 32.75
CA ALA A 381 -0.87 -15.84 33.09
C ALA A 381 -1.38 -15.13 34.35
N TYR A 382 -2.69 -15.04 34.48
CA TYR A 382 -3.31 -14.38 35.63
C TYR A 382 -2.86 -14.98 36.98
N SER A 383 -2.63 -16.31 37.05
CA SER A 383 -2.11 -17.01 38.23
C SER A 383 -0.67 -16.64 38.61
N GLU A 384 0.09 -16.07 37.68
CA GLU A 384 1.49 -15.68 37.86
C GLU A 384 1.63 -14.24 38.37
N ILE A 385 0.52 -13.52 38.51
CA ILE A 385 0.49 -12.15 39.01
C ILE A 385 0.23 -12.20 40.52
N ALA A 386 1.03 -11.49 41.30
CA ALA A 386 0.72 -11.24 42.70
C ALA A 386 -0.46 -10.28 42.76
N VAL A 387 -1.52 -10.72 43.42
CA VAL A 387 -2.69 -9.89 43.69
C VAL A 387 -2.83 -9.70 45.18
N THR A 388 -3.08 -8.46 45.59
CA THR A 388 -3.28 -8.08 46.99
C THR A 388 -4.52 -8.75 47.59
N ALA A 389 -5.47 -9.18 46.74
CA ALA A 389 -6.64 -9.95 47.12
C ALA A 389 -7.00 -10.99 46.04
N THR A 390 -7.51 -12.16 46.46
CA THR A 390 -7.98 -13.23 45.56
C THR A 390 -9.10 -12.71 44.67
N LEU A 391 -8.96 -12.81 43.34
CA LEU A 391 -10.06 -12.46 42.46
C LEU A 391 -11.14 -13.53 42.47
N GLN A 392 -12.38 -13.09 42.68
CA GLN A 392 -13.53 -13.96 42.68
C GLN A 392 -14.59 -13.38 41.76
N ASP A 393 -14.92 -14.10 40.68
CA ASP A 393 -16.07 -13.76 39.85
C ASP A 393 -17.36 -14.13 40.57
N LEU A 394 -18.22 -13.14 40.76
CA LEU A 394 -19.49 -13.26 41.48
C LEU A 394 -20.70 -13.14 40.54
N GLY A 395 -20.48 -13.09 39.23
CA GLY A 395 -21.56 -12.95 38.24
C GLY A 395 -22.07 -11.52 38.18
N ASP A 396 -23.39 -11.36 38.04
CA ASP A 396 -24.01 -10.02 37.95
C ASP A 396 -23.94 -9.25 39.27
N TYR A 397 -23.85 -7.92 39.18
CA TYR A 397 -23.92 -7.05 40.34
C TYR A 397 -25.25 -7.21 41.10
N ASP A 398 -25.17 -7.30 42.42
CA ASP A 398 -26.27 -7.40 43.38
C ASP A 398 -26.05 -6.36 44.50
N ALA A 399 -26.97 -5.40 44.60
CA ALA A 399 -26.89 -4.30 45.57
C ALA A 399 -26.89 -4.75 47.03
N THR A 400 -27.40 -5.96 47.33
CA THR A 400 -27.47 -6.50 48.70
C THR A 400 -26.21 -7.25 49.12
N ARG A 401 -25.34 -7.58 48.17
CA ARG A 401 -24.13 -8.36 48.41
C ARG A 401 -22.98 -7.47 48.89
N ILE A 402 -22.25 -7.93 49.91
CA ILE A 402 -21.02 -7.27 50.36
C ILE A 402 -19.88 -7.70 49.43
N TYR A 403 -19.25 -6.71 48.79
CA TYR A 403 -18.08 -6.89 47.95
C TYR A 403 -16.81 -6.55 48.71
N ARG A 404 -15.73 -7.26 48.40
CA ARG A 404 -14.39 -7.06 48.97
C ARG A 404 -13.40 -6.83 47.83
N GLU A 405 -12.26 -6.22 48.13
CA GLU A 405 -11.18 -6.04 47.15
C GLU A 405 -10.93 -7.36 46.39
N GLY A 406 -10.95 -7.28 45.06
CA GLY A 406 -10.82 -8.42 44.17
C GLY A 406 -12.13 -9.11 43.73
N SER A 407 -13.28 -8.74 44.28
CA SER A 407 -14.57 -9.23 43.75
C SER A 407 -14.80 -8.70 42.33
N ILE A 408 -15.09 -9.58 41.38
CA ILE A 408 -15.44 -9.23 40.00
C ILE A 408 -16.95 -9.39 39.82
N VAL A 409 -17.59 -8.39 39.22
CA VAL A 409 -19.01 -8.44 38.85
C VAL A 409 -19.20 -7.99 37.41
N ARG A 410 -20.20 -8.53 36.72
CA ARG A 410 -20.72 -7.97 35.47
C ARG A 410 -21.80 -6.94 35.79
N GLN A 411 -21.71 -5.76 35.19
CA GLN A 411 -22.74 -4.74 35.30
C GLN A 411 -23.74 -4.93 34.14
N PRO A 412 -25.01 -5.31 34.41
CA PRO A 412 -25.94 -5.67 33.33
C PRO A 412 -26.30 -4.51 32.39
N SER A 413 -26.16 -3.26 32.84
CA SER A 413 -26.51 -2.06 32.06
C SER A 413 -25.51 -1.72 30.95
N ASP A 414 -24.23 -2.05 31.15
CA ASP A 414 -23.17 -1.75 30.17
C ASP A 414 -22.45 -3.01 29.66
N GLY A 415 -22.71 -4.17 30.25
CA GLY A 415 -22.11 -5.46 29.88
C GLY A 415 -20.66 -5.62 30.30
N ARG A 416 -20.04 -4.61 30.92
CA ARG A 416 -18.62 -4.63 31.34
C ARG A 416 -18.47 -5.42 32.62
N ARG A 417 -17.26 -5.96 32.85
CA ARG A 417 -16.89 -6.57 34.12
C ARG A 417 -16.03 -5.60 34.91
N TYR A 418 -16.41 -5.39 36.16
CA TYR A 418 -15.78 -4.49 37.10
C TYR A 418 -15.14 -5.26 38.24
N ARG A 419 -13.94 -4.84 38.67
CA ARG A 419 -13.27 -5.35 39.86
C ARG A 419 -13.42 -4.36 41.01
N TYR A 420 -13.83 -4.84 42.18
CA TYR A 420 -13.91 -4.05 43.39
C TYR A 420 -12.50 -3.73 43.91
N ILE A 421 -12.23 -2.46 44.20
CA ILE A 421 -10.89 -1.93 44.56
C ILE A 421 -10.82 -1.26 45.93
N ASN A 422 -11.96 -1.08 46.61
CA ASN A 422 -11.94 -0.42 47.92
C ASN A 422 -11.39 -1.39 48.99
N PRO A 423 -10.44 -0.95 49.85
CA PRO A 423 -9.89 -1.78 50.91
C PRO A 423 -10.93 -2.15 51.99
N VAL A 424 -12.03 -1.40 52.08
CA VAL A 424 -13.14 -1.67 53.01
C VAL A 424 -14.27 -2.38 52.28
N ALA A 425 -14.67 -3.54 52.81
CA ALA A 425 -15.79 -4.31 52.29
C ALA A 425 -17.11 -3.56 52.46
N SER A 426 -17.92 -3.46 51.41
CA SER A 426 -19.22 -2.77 51.47
C SER A 426 -20.23 -3.31 50.45
N ALA A 427 -21.52 -3.05 50.69
CA ALA A 427 -22.63 -3.36 49.79
C ALA A 427 -23.25 -2.07 49.23
N GLY A 428 -24.11 -2.17 48.21
CA GLY A 428 -24.90 -1.05 47.69
C GLY A 428 -24.18 -0.06 46.76
N ASN A 429 -22.90 -0.25 46.49
CA ASN A 429 -22.14 0.59 45.56
C ASN A 429 -22.20 0.01 44.15
N ALA A 430 -23.05 0.53 43.26
CA ALA A 430 -23.18 0.03 41.89
C ALA A 430 -22.02 0.52 40.98
N PRO A 431 -21.43 -0.35 40.14
CA PRO A 431 -20.57 0.09 39.06
C PRO A 431 -21.36 0.78 37.92
N PRO A 432 -20.77 1.73 37.16
CA PRO A 432 -19.43 2.29 37.34
C PRO A 432 -19.34 3.29 38.50
N ASN A 433 -18.40 3.06 39.42
CA ASN A 433 -18.03 4.01 40.47
C ASN A 433 -16.56 3.83 40.81
N SER A 434 -15.71 4.78 40.41
CA SER A 434 -14.25 4.71 40.52
C SER A 434 -13.70 4.67 41.95
N THR A 435 -14.53 4.94 42.97
CA THR A 435 -14.15 4.81 44.38
C THR A 435 -14.20 3.35 44.86
N TYR A 436 -15.04 2.54 44.22
CA TYR A 436 -15.30 1.16 44.62
C TYR A 436 -14.93 0.15 43.55
N TRP A 437 -14.94 0.54 42.27
CA TRP A 437 -14.81 -0.34 41.12
C TRP A 437 -13.81 0.22 40.10
N THR A 438 -13.05 -0.67 39.47
CA THR A 438 -12.29 -0.39 38.25
C THR A 438 -12.74 -1.33 37.14
N VAL A 439 -12.64 -0.89 35.88
CA VAL A 439 -12.95 -1.77 34.74
C VAL A 439 -11.93 -2.91 34.73
N HIS A 440 -12.44 -4.15 34.71
CA HIS A 440 -11.63 -5.37 34.65
C HIS A 440 -11.59 -5.93 33.22
N GLU A 441 -12.76 -6.00 32.58
CA GLU A 441 -12.91 -6.36 31.17
C GLU A 441 -14.01 -5.48 30.56
N GLU A 442 -13.78 -5.01 29.34
CA GLU A 442 -14.80 -4.33 28.54
C GLU A 442 -15.96 -5.26 28.19
N ALA A 443 -17.11 -4.70 27.81
CA ALA A 443 -18.29 -5.50 27.49
C ALA A 443 -18.02 -6.38 26.25
N PRO A 444 -18.43 -7.67 26.26
CA PRO A 444 -18.34 -8.50 25.07
C PRO A 444 -19.22 -7.89 23.98
N GLY A 445 -18.58 -7.34 22.94
CA GLY A 445 -19.25 -6.62 21.84
C GLY A 445 -19.02 -5.11 21.80
N SER A 446 -18.27 -4.51 22.74
CA SER A 446 -17.93 -3.07 22.71
C SER A 446 -16.69 -2.76 21.86
N LEU A 447 -16.63 -3.33 20.66
CA LEU A 447 -16.03 -2.63 19.53
C LEU A 447 -17.22 -2.12 18.73
N ILE A 448 -17.63 -0.87 18.96
CA ILE A 448 -18.11 -0.08 17.82
C ILE A 448 -16.85 0.26 17.03
N THR A 449 -16.25 -0.74 16.39
CA THR A 449 -15.76 -0.49 15.06
C THR A 449 -17.01 -0.10 14.30
N VAL A 450 -17.07 1.14 13.81
CA VAL A 450 -17.79 1.38 12.56
C VAL A 450 -17.28 0.26 11.67
N ASP A 451 -18.10 -0.76 11.44
CA ASP A 451 -17.68 -1.93 10.67
C ASP A 451 -17.42 -1.36 9.28
N THR A 452 -16.15 -1.15 8.98
CA THR A 452 -15.76 -0.55 7.72
C THR A 452 -16.21 -1.52 6.67
N PRO A 453 -17.11 -1.11 5.75
CA PRO A 453 -17.58 -1.99 4.71
C PRO A 453 -16.41 -2.67 3.99
N PRO A 454 -16.51 -3.96 3.64
CA PRO A 454 -15.49 -4.62 2.83
C PRO A 454 -15.32 -3.92 1.48
N ASP A 455 -14.08 -3.87 0.99
CA ASP A 455 -13.76 -3.39 -0.34
C ASP A 455 -14.37 -4.31 -1.42
N ILE A 456 -14.65 -3.77 -2.60
CA ILE A 456 -15.28 -4.52 -3.70
C ILE A 456 -14.17 -5.15 -4.57
N GLU A 457 -13.91 -6.44 -4.42
CA GLU A 457 -12.74 -7.06 -5.07
C GLU A 457 -12.90 -7.28 -6.59
N GLU A 458 -14.11 -7.62 -7.05
CA GLU A 458 -14.36 -7.96 -8.45
C GLU A 458 -15.28 -6.90 -9.08
N PHE A 459 -14.71 -5.75 -9.49
CA PHE A 459 -15.41 -4.75 -10.31
C PHE A 459 -14.80 -4.72 -11.72
N GLY A 460 -15.64 -4.92 -12.73
CA GLY A 460 -15.22 -4.98 -14.12
C GLY A 460 -16.13 -4.16 -15.02
N VAL A 461 -15.62 -3.75 -16.17
CA VAL A 461 -16.38 -3.08 -17.22
C VAL A 461 -16.19 -3.80 -18.55
N ASN A 462 -17.28 -3.93 -19.29
CA ASN A 462 -17.26 -4.33 -20.68
C ASN A 462 -18.01 -3.28 -21.51
N VAL A 463 -17.34 -2.68 -22.47
CA VAL A 463 -17.95 -1.66 -23.33
C VAL A 463 -18.48 -2.33 -24.59
N LEU A 464 -19.80 -2.26 -24.77
CA LEU A 464 -20.50 -2.73 -25.96
C LEU A 464 -21.22 -1.55 -26.63
N GLY A 465 -20.67 -1.09 -27.75
CA GLY A 465 -21.21 0.08 -28.45
C GLY A 465 -21.16 1.34 -27.57
N ASN A 466 -22.32 1.95 -27.31
CA ASN A 466 -22.43 3.18 -26.52
C ASN A 466 -22.66 2.95 -25.00
N THR A 467 -22.62 1.69 -24.54
CA THR A 467 -22.95 1.34 -23.16
C THR A 467 -21.77 0.60 -22.51
N ALA A 468 -21.36 1.09 -21.35
CA ALA A 468 -20.46 0.39 -20.45
C ALA A 468 -21.30 -0.49 -19.51
N HIS A 469 -21.14 -1.80 -19.64
CA HIS A 469 -21.75 -2.79 -18.77
C HIS A 469 -20.78 -3.10 -17.64
N PHE A 470 -21.17 -2.75 -16.42
CA PHE A 470 -20.40 -3.01 -15.22
C PHE A 470 -20.86 -4.31 -14.60
N SER A 471 -19.90 -5.13 -14.17
CA SER A 471 -20.12 -6.32 -13.36
C SER A 471 -19.46 -6.12 -12.02
N LEU A 472 -20.17 -6.42 -10.94
CA LEU A 472 -19.58 -6.53 -9.62
C LEU A 472 -19.99 -7.81 -8.91
N LYS A 473 -19.14 -8.30 -8.02
CA LYS A 473 -19.53 -9.32 -7.06
C LYS A 473 -20.06 -8.64 -5.79
N PRO A 474 -21.32 -8.89 -5.40
CA PRO A 474 -21.86 -8.39 -4.14
C PRO A 474 -20.99 -8.79 -2.96
N VAL A 475 -20.70 -7.84 -2.09
CA VAL A 475 -19.95 -8.09 -0.85
C VAL A 475 -20.92 -8.35 0.31
N SER A 476 -20.52 -9.21 1.23
CA SER A 476 -21.28 -9.51 2.45
C SER A 476 -20.58 -8.90 3.67
N GLY A 477 -21.27 -8.04 4.40
CA GLY A 477 -20.78 -7.40 5.63
C GLY A 477 -21.95 -7.01 6.53
N ASN A 478 -21.71 -6.90 7.84
CA ASN A 478 -22.75 -6.45 8.75
C ASN A 478 -23.04 -4.97 8.51
N GLY A 479 -24.32 -4.60 8.50
CA GLY A 479 -24.71 -3.20 8.42
C GLY A 479 -24.51 -2.53 7.06
N LEU A 480 -24.32 -3.25 5.95
CA LEU A 480 -24.27 -2.65 4.61
C LEU A 480 -25.59 -1.93 4.24
N SER A 481 -25.46 -0.80 3.54
CA SER A 481 -26.57 0.06 3.11
C SER A 481 -26.67 0.15 1.59
N HIS A 482 -25.58 0.49 0.89
CA HIS A 482 -25.54 0.65 -0.57
C HIS A 482 -24.09 0.69 -1.09
N TYR A 483 -23.92 0.67 -2.41
CA TYR A 483 -22.66 1.08 -3.05
C TYR A 483 -22.77 2.52 -3.58
N LEU A 484 -21.67 3.24 -3.52
CA LEU A 484 -21.47 4.59 -4.06
C LEU A 484 -20.54 4.49 -5.27
N VAL A 485 -20.96 5.04 -6.42
CA VAL A 485 -20.14 5.04 -7.65
C VAL A 485 -19.75 6.47 -8.01
N LYS A 486 -18.45 6.71 -8.18
CA LYS A 486 -17.86 7.97 -8.62
C LYS A 486 -17.17 7.83 -9.97
N TYR A 487 -16.88 8.95 -10.63
CA TYR A 487 -16.16 9.01 -11.90
C TYR A 487 -15.16 10.16 -11.92
N GLN A 488 -14.04 9.91 -12.60
CA GLN A 488 -13.03 10.91 -12.88
C GLN A 488 -12.58 10.81 -14.35
N PRO A 489 -12.41 11.94 -15.07
CA PRO A 489 -12.03 11.99 -16.49
C PRO A 489 -10.56 11.66 -16.77
N VAL A 490 -9.91 10.85 -15.93
CA VAL A 490 -8.52 10.42 -16.09
C VAL A 490 -8.47 8.92 -16.31
N VAL A 491 -7.59 8.45 -17.19
CA VAL A 491 -7.42 7.01 -17.46
C VAL A 491 -6.41 6.35 -16.52
N THR A 492 -5.56 7.16 -15.87
CA THR A 492 -4.52 6.74 -14.92
C THR A 492 -4.46 7.73 -13.77
N GLY A 493 -4.26 7.25 -12.54
CA GLY A 493 -4.12 8.12 -11.36
C GLY A 493 -5.45 8.69 -10.85
N ALA A 494 -6.56 7.97 -11.03
CA ALA A 494 -7.83 8.39 -10.46
C ALA A 494 -7.85 8.18 -8.94
N GLU A 495 -8.42 9.13 -8.21
CA GLU A 495 -8.46 9.15 -6.76
C GLU A 495 -9.88 9.40 -6.27
N TRP A 496 -10.29 8.68 -5.22
CA TRP A 496 -11.62 8.81 -4.62
C TRP A 496 -12.01 10.23 -4.19
N PRO A 497 -11.14 11.03 -3.53
CA PRO A 497 -11.46 12.42 -3.21
C PRO A 497 -11.72 13.27 -4.45
N ASN A 498 -10.93 13.08 -5.51
CA ASN A 498 -10.97 13.91 -6.72
C ASN A 498 -12.04 13.45 -7.73
N ALA A 499 -12.93 12.54 -7.32
CA ALA A 499 -13.94 11.92 -8.18
C ALA A 499 -15.36 12.41 -7.86
N VAL A 500 -16.17 12.51 -8.92
CA VAL A 500 -17.54 13.03 -8.87
C VAL A 500 -18.52 11.88 -8.68
N THR A 501 -19.51 12.04 -7.80
CA THR A 501 -20.55 11.03 -7.60
C THR A 501 -21.46 10.89 -8.83
N LEU A 502 -21.49 9.70 -9.43
CA LEU A 502 -22.40 9.33 -10.52
C LEU A 502 -23.67 8.64 -10.00
N LEU A 503 -23.50 7.63 -9.16
CA LEU A 503 -24.61 6.91 -8.55
C LEU A 503 -24.47 7.00 -7.03
N PRO A 504 -25.27 7.84 -6.36
CA PRO A 504 -25.17 8.03 -4.92
C PRO A 504 -25.64 6.80 -4.14
N ARG A 505 -26.49 5.95 -4.74
CA ARG A 505 -27.04 4.77 -4.08
C ARG A 505 -27.32 3.63 -5.05
N LEU A 506 -26.49 2.60 -4.98
CA LEU A 506 -26.69 1.33 -5.68
C LEU A 506 -27.01 0.21 -4.68
N SER A 507 -27.95 -0.67 -5.00
CA SER A 507 -28.37 -1.73 -4.08
C SER A 507 -27.21 -2.70 -3.76
N ILE A 508 -27.17 -3.22 -2.54
CA ILE A 508 -26.14 -4.18 -2.12
C ILE A 508 -26.21 -5.52 -2.88
N ASP A 509 -27.40 -5.86 -3.40
CA ASP A 509 -27.64 -7.09 -4.19
C ASP A 509 -27.29 -6.92 -5.68
N THR A 510 -26.80 -5.76 -6.11
CA THR A 510 -26.48 -5.51 -7.51
C THR A 510 -25.26 -6.35 -7.94
N VAL A 511 -25.45 -7.20 -8.95
CA VAL A 511 -24.39 -7.98 -9.62
C VAL A 511 -23.85 -7.31 -10.89
N GLY A 512 -24.56 -6.30 -11.39
CA GLY A 512 -24.16 -5.54 -12.55
C GLY A 512 -25.13 -4.40 -12.85
N PHE A 513 -24.63 -3.37 -13.51
CA PHE A 513 -25.40 -2.20 -13.93
C PHE A 513 -24.83 -1.68 -15.26
N SER A 514 -25.46 -0.68 -15.85
CA SER A 514 -25.01 -0.14 -17.14
C SER A 514 -25.07 1.37 -17.13
N LEU A 515 -24.00 2.00 -17.59
CA LEU A 515 -23.90 3.44 -17.80
C LEU A 515 -23.49 3.72 -19.24
N PRO A 516 -23.68 4.94 -19.75
CA PRO A 516 -23.07 5.36 -21.00
C PRO A 516 -21.55 5.14 -20.97
N ALA A 517 -20.99 4.66 -22.08
CA ALA A 517 -19.55 4.49 -22.19
C ALA A 517 -18.84 5.85 -22.23
N MET A 518 -17.93 6.10 -21.28
CA MET A 518 -17.18 7.35 -21.16
C MET A 518 -15.71 7.04 -21.00
N ASN A 519 -14.84 7.88 -21.58
CA ASN A 519 -13.40 7.76 -21.40
C ASN A 519 -13.02 8.29 -20.00
N GLY A 520 -12.36 7.51 -19.17
CA GLY A 520 -12.02 7.87 -17.80
C GLY A 520 -12.12 6.71 -16.82
N SER A 521 -12.02 7.00 -15.52
CA SER A 521 -12.01 6.00 -14.45
C SER A 521 -13.32 6.05 -13.67
N PHE A 522 -13.91 4.88 -13.45
CA PHE A 522 -15.07 4.69 -12.57
C PHE A 522 -14.58 4.08 -11.27
N LEU A 523 -15.01 4.64 -10.15
CA LEU A 523 -14.64 4.21 -8.81
C LEU A 523 -15.88 3.75 -8.06
N ILE A 524 -15.77 2.71 -7.23
CA ILE A 524 -16.90 2.23 -6.42
C ILE A 524 -16.45 1.90 -4.99
N LYS A 525 -17.29 2.25 -4.00
CA LYS A 525 -17.14 1.86 -2.59
C LYS A 525 -18.44 1.33 -2.00
N ALA A 526 -18.35 0.46 -1.00
CA ALA A 526 -19.47 0.07 -0.17
C ALA A 526 -19.67 1.05 0.99
N VAL A 527 -20.91 1.26 1.40
CA VAL A 527 -21.29 2.18 2.48
C VAL A 527 -22.17 1.44 3.48
N ASN A 528 -21.89 1.57 4.78
CA ASN A 528 -22.72 0.99 5.84
C ASN A 528 -23.92 1.89 6.18
N ARG A 529 -24.82 1.40 7.05
CA ARG A 529 -26.01 2.12 7.51
C ARG A 529 -25.69 3.32 8.38
N ASP A 530 -24.49 3.35 8.96
CA ASP A 530 -23.98 4.41 9.82
C ASP A 530 -23.21 5.48 9.01
N GLY A 531 -23.15 5.36 7.69
CA GLY A 531 -22.51 6.32 6.76
C GLY A 531 -21.02 6.09 6.51
N GLY A 532 -20.38 5.11 7.16
CA GLY A 532 -18.99 4.75 6.92
C GLY A 532 -18.78 4.09 5.55
N GLU A 533 -17.80 4.59 4.80
CA GLU A 533 -17.40 4.04 3.50
C GLU A 533 -16.30 2.98 3.63
N ALA A 534 -16.19 2.08 2.65
CA ALA A 534 -15.06 1.16 2.51
C ALA A 534 -13.73 1.93 2.48
N VAL A 535 -12.64 1.30 2.94
CA VAL A 535 -11.33 1.97 2.99
C VAL A 535 -10.87 2.32 1.58
N ASN A 536 -10.88 1.33 0.68
CA ASN A 536 -10.36 1.49 -0.66
C ASN A 536 -11.48 1.58 -1.68
N ALA A 537 -11.30 2.46 -2.67
CA ALA A 537 -12.16 2.49 -3.85
C ALA A 537 -11.66 1.50 -4.88
N THR A 538 -12.57 0.72 -5.46
CA THR A 538 -12.23 -0.15 -6.59
C THR A 538 -12.39 0.63 -7.88
N ILE A 539 -11.33 0.70 -8.69
CA ILE A 539 -11.25 1.56 -9.87
C ILE A 539 -11.21 0.72 -11.14
N VAL A 540 -12.01 1.11 -12.12
CA VAL A 540 -11.98 0.55 -13.47
C VAL A 540 -11.90 1.68 -14.49
N SER A 541 -10.86 1.65 -15.32
CA SER A 541 -10.66 2.63 -16.39
C SER A 541 -11.24 2.14 -17.71
N VAL A 542 -11.98 3.02 -18.38
CA VAL A 542 -12.46 2.83 -19.74
C VAL A 542 -11.63 3.73 -20.64
N ASN A 543 -10.87 3.13 -21.55
CA ASN A 543 -10.16 3.85 -22.61
C ASN A 543 -10.73 3.46 -23.97
N VAL A 544 -11.71 4.24 -24.43
CA VAL A 544 -12.37 4.01 -25.71
C VAL A 544 -12.05 5.19 -26.62
N LEU A 545 -11.48 4.89 -27.78
CA LEU A 545 -11.44 5.82 -28.91
C LEU A 545 -12.87 6.05 -29.39
N THR A 546 -13.52 7.08 -28.85
CA THR A 546 -14.80 7.68 -29.28
C THR A 546 -15.72 6.70 -30.03
N LEU A 547 -16.53 5.94 -29.30
CA LEU A 547 -17.65 5.23 -29.89
C LEU A 547 -18.72 6.26 -30.25
N ASN A 548 -18.95 6.39 -31.56
CA ASN A 548 -19.87 7.27 -32.28
C ASN A 548 -19.40 8.71 -32.56
N ALA A 549 -19.63 9.15 -33.80
CA ALA A 549 -19.59 10.53 -34.22
C ALA A 549 -20.68 11.30 -33.47
N LEU A 550 -20.31 11.88 -32.33
CA LEU A 550 -21.13 12.81 -31.57
C LEU A 550 -21.35 14.07 -32.44
N ASN A 551 -22.61 14.50 -32.59
CA ASN A 551 -22.91 15.82 -33.13
C ASN A 551 -22.98 16.79 -31.96
N LEU A 552 -21.79 17.18 -31.50
CA LEU A 552 -21.62 18.15 -30.44
C LEU A 552 -22.46 19.41 -30.75
N VAL A 553 -23.50 19.65 -29.97
CA VAL A 553 -24.38 20.81 -30.14
C VAL A 553 -23.82 22.00 -29.39
N ALA A 554 -23.40 21.79 -28.14
CA ALA A 554 -22.80 22.81 -27.31
C ALA A 554 -21.95 22.19 -26.19
N THR A 555 -20.91 22.92 -25.77
CA THR A 555 -20.22 22.71 -24.50
C THR A 555 -20.32 24.01 -23.72
N VAL A 556 -20.82 23.93 -22.48
CA VAL A 556 -20.92 25.05 -21.54
C VAL A 556 -19.89 24.79 -20.45
N GLY A 557 -18.83 25.59 -20.40
CA GLY A 557 -17.77 25.50 -19.40
C GLY A 557 -17.64 26.82 -18.65
N GLU A 558 -17.31 26.74 -17.37
CA GLU A 558 -17.25 27.91 -16.48
C GLU A 558 -15.81 28.21 -16.03
N ASP A 559 -14.89 27.25 -16.13
CA ASP A 559 -13.49 27.42 -15.78
C ASP A 559 -12.66 28.22 -16.82
N PRO A 560 -11.59 28.90 -16.39
CA PRO A 560 -11.17 29.14 -15.00
C PRO A 560 -11.85 30.37 -14.36
N ALA A 561 -12.70 31.09 -15.11
CA ALA A 561 -13.17 32.43 -14.73
C ALA A 561 -14.38 32.44 -13.79
N PHE A 562 -15.16 31.36 -13.77
CA PHE A 562 -16.38 31.20 -12.99
C PHE A 562 -17.28 32.45 -13.00
N ALA A 563 -17.58 32.96 -14.20
CA ALA A 563 -18.24 34.25 -14.40
C ALA A 563 -19.72 34.33 -13.99
N GLY A 564 -20.29 33.22 -13.52
CA GLY A 564 -21.68 33.11 -13.12
C GLY A 564 -22.01 33.76 -11.76
N VAL A 565 -23.14 33.37 -11.17
CA VAL A 565 -23.62 33.97 -9.91
C VAL A 565 -23.17 33.14 -8.73
N TRP A 566 -22.54 33.80 -7.76
CA TRP A 566 -22.00 33.19 -6.54
C TRP A 566 -22.95 33.44 -5.37
N ASP A 567 -23.25 32.39 -4.61
CA ASP A 567 -24.09 32.42 -3.41
C ASP A 567 -23.39 31.60 -2.32
N ASP A 568 -22.91 32.26 -1.27
CA ASP A 568 -22.08 31.68 -0.21
C ASP A 568 -20.82 30.91 -0.70
N VAL A 569 -20.30 31.28 -1.87
CA VAL A 569 -19.02 30.81 -2.44
C VAL A 569 -18.15 31.99 -2.86
N ILE A 570 -16.82 31.81 -2.84
CA ILE A 570 -15.83 32.81 -3.23
C ILE A 570 -14.72 32.19 -4.09
N GLU A 571 -13.98 33.00 -4.83
CA GLU A 571 -12.80 32.56 -5.58
C GLU A 571 -11.58 32.44 -4.64
N GLY A 572 -11.03 31.23 -4.54
CA GLY A 572 -9.78 30.93 -3.83
C GLY A 572 -8.60 30.82 -4.80
N GLU A 573 -7.42 30.46 -4.28
CA GLU A 573 -6.17 30.38 -5.06
C GLU A 573 -6.21 29.31 -6.17
N LEU A 574 -7.00 28.24 -5.98
CA LEU A 574 -7.06 27.08 -6.87
C LEU A 574 -8.42 26.87 -7.56
N GLY A 575 -9.45 27.65 -7.20
CA GLY A 575 -10.83 27.46 -7.68
C GLY A 575 -11.87 28.05 -6.73
N LEU A 576 -13.16 27.80 -6.97
CA LEU A 576 -14.22 28.28 -6.07
C LEU A 576 -14.27 27.49 -4.77
N ILE A 577 -14.36 28.18 -3.64
CA ILE A 577 -14.46 27.62 -2.29
C ILE A 577 -15.71 28.12 -1.57
N LEU A 578 -16.07 27.50 -0.44
CA LEU A 578 -17.13 28.00 0.44
C LEU A 578 -16.70 29.34 1.05
N SER A 579 -17.66 30.25 1.21
CA SER A 579 -17.40 31.54 1.87
C SER A 579 -17.26 31.40 3.39
N GLY A 580 -16.62 32.38 4.02
CA GLY A 580 -16.53 32.46 5.48
C GLY A 580 -17.90 32.75 6.11
N GLY A 581 -18.19 32.09 7.25
CA GLY A 581 -19.51 32.16 7.89
C GLY A 581 -19.84 33.49 8.60
N GLN A 582 -18.96 34.49 8.56
CA GLN A 582 -19.08 35.77 9.27
C GLN A 582 -18.62 36.93 8.38
N SER A 583 -19.36 38.04 8.40
CA SER A 583 -18.89 39.32 7.86
C SER A 583 -18.06 40.06 8.91
N TRP A 584 -17.08 40.86 8.47
CA TRP A 584 -16.28 41.73 9.36
C TRP A 584 -17.17 42.64 10.24
N ASP A 585 -18.31 43.08 9.74
CA ASP A 585 -19.27 43.91 10.50
C ASP A 585 -19.91 43.17 11.70
N ASN A 586 -19.78 41.84 11.78
CA ASN A 586 -20.36 40.99 12.83
C ASN A 586 -19.32 40.40 13.80
N TRP A 587 -18.02 40.68 13.62
CA TRP A 587 -16.98 40.19 14.52
C TRP A 587 -17.10 40.85 15.90
N SER A 588 -17.03 40.05 16.96
CA SER A 588 -17.21 40.56 18.33
C SER A 588 -16.04 41.43 18.79
N ASP A 589 -14.83 41.09 18.34
CA ASP A 589 -13.58 41.81 18.57
C ASP A 589 -12.60 41.49 17.43
N PHE A 590 -12.08 42.52 16.74
CA PHE A 590 -11.10 42.33 15.66
C PHE A 590 -9.78 41.76 16.18
N ASP A 591 -9.38 42.12 17.41
CA ASP A 591 -8.12 41.69 18.00
C ASP A 591 -8.21 40.25 18.57
N ALA A 592 -9.41 39.66 18.62
CA ALA A 592 -9.65 38.26 19.01
C ALA A 592 -9.76 37.29 17.82
N VAL A 593 -9.76 37.82 16.59
CA VAL A 593 -9.78 37.03 15.36
C VAL A 593 -8.39 36.44 15.14
N GLU A 594 -8.27 35.11 15.27
CA GLU A 594 -7.01 34.40 15.07
C GLU A 594 -6.49 34.50 13.63
N ASP A 595 -7.40 34.62 12.65
CA ASP A 595 -7.07 34.82 11.25
C ASP A 595 -8.10 35.72 10.55
N VAL A 596 -7.64 36.87 10.06
CA VAL A 596 -8.47 37.91 9.44
C VAL A 596 -9.08 37.44 8.12
N ASP A 597 -8.47 36.46 7.46
CA ASP A 597 -9.02 35.88 6.22
C ASP A 597 -10.19 34.92 6.49
N PHE A 598 -10.38 34.49 7.75
CA PHE A 598 -11.42 33.53 8.15
C PHE A 598 -12.43 34.05 9.20
N GLY A 599 -12.09 35.09 9.97
CA GLY A 599 -13.00 35.77 10.90
C GLY A 599 -13.14 35.13 12.30
N ASP A 600 -14.07 35.67 13.10
CA ASP A 600 -14.33 35.24 14.49
C ASP A 600 -15.22 33.97 14.54
N GLY A 601 -14.64 32.78 14.34
CA GLY A 601 -15.34 31.48 14.49
C GLY A 601 -15.21 30.51 13.31
N SER A 602 -16.26 29.70 13.07
CA SER A 602 -16.31 28.64 12.03
C SER A 602 -15.83 29.16 10.67
N PRO A 603 -14.70 28.67 10.12
CA PRO A 603 -14.04 29.33 9.00
C PRO A 603 -14.79 29.20 7.67
N PHE A 604 -15.68 28.21 7.49
CA PHE A 604 -16.54 28.08 6.30
C PHE A 604 -18.01 27.86 6.65
N VAL A 605 -18.91 28.28 5.75
CA VAL A 605 -20.33 27.89 5.78
C VAL A 605 -20.49 26.39 5.46
N GLU A 606 -21.59 25.76 5.87
CA GLU A 606 -21.85 24.34 5.57
C GLU A 606 -22.19 24.09 4.09
N GLU A 607 -22.69 25.10 3.37
CA GLU A 607 -23.22 24.96 2.02
C GLU A 607 -23.14 26.26 1.21
N GLY A 608 -22.85 26.14 -0.10
CA GLY A 608 -22.85 27.26 -1.05
C GLY A 608 -23.22 26.81 -2.46
N TYR A 609 -23.59 27.77 -3.31
CA TYR A 609 -24.06 27.54 -4.67
C TYR A 609 -23.35 28.42 -5.71
N TYR A 610 -22.94 27.80 -6.80
CA TYR A 610 -22.47 28.47 -8.00
C TYR A 610 -23.46 28.25 -9.14
N TYR A 611 -24.05 29.31 -9.69
CA TYR A 611 -24.95 29.25 -10.85
C TYR A 611 -24.17 29.61 -12.10
N PHE A 612 -24.31 28.83 -13.16
CA PHE A 612 -23.59 29.05 -14.43
C PHE A 612 -23.93 30.41 -15.03
N ASP A 613 -22.97 31.04 -15.71
CA ASP A 613 -23.17 32.33 -16.38
C ASP A 613 -24.17 32.22 -17.55
N ASN A 614 -24.09 31.11 -18.29
CA ASN A 614 -24.86 30.93 -19.52
C ASN A 614 -25.87 29.79 -19.44
N ASP A 615 -27.13 30.15 -19.67
CA ASP A 615 -28.20 29.21 -19.96
C ASP A 615 -28.07 28.68 -21.39
N LEU A 616 -28.46 27.42 -21.62
CA LEU A 616 -28.49 26.86 -22.98
C LEU A 616 -29.92 26.73 -23.47
N ASP A 617 -30.32 27.50 -24.49
CA ASP A 617 -31.58 27.33 -25.22
C ASP A 617 -31.33 26.73 -26.62
N LEU A 618 -31.92 25.57 -26.89
CA LEU A 618 -31.85 24.89 -28.18
C LEU A 618 -32.82 25.49 -29.21
N GLY A 619 -33.78 26.31 -28.78
CA GLY A 619 -34.80 26.98 -29.62
C GLY A 619 -36.05 26.13 -29.90
N ALA A 620 -35.98 24.81 -29.68
CA ALA A 620 -37.11 23.88 -29.71
C ALA A 620 -36.82 22.70 -28.77
N VAL A 621 -37.83 21.88 -28.47
CA VAL A 621 -37.67 20.71 -27.60
C VAL A 621 -36.95 19.61 -28.38
N TYR A 622 -35.78 19.19 -27.88
CA TYR A 622 -35.00 18.09 -28.43
C TYR A 622 -34.66 17.08 -27.34
N THR A 623 -34.50 15.82 -27.73
CA THR A 623 -33.83 14.81 -26.89
C THR A 623 -32.32 14.88 -27.13
N SER A 624 -31.59 15.30 -26.10
CA SER A 624 -30.13 15.46 -26.12
C SER A 624 -29.49 14.62 -25.02
N ARG A 625 -28.33 14.05 -25.31
CA ARG A 625 -27.47 13.39 -24.34
C ARG A 625 -26.61 14.41 -23.63
N LEU A 626 -26.76 14.52 -22.33
CA LEU A 626 -25.95 15.43 -21.50
C LEU A 626 -24.86 14.63 -20.79
N THR A 627 -23.61 15.10 -20.91
CA THR A 627 -22.45 14.63 -20.15
C THR A 627 -21.84 15.82 -19.40
N ALA A 628 -21.19 15.57 -18.27
CA ALA A 628 -20.54 16.63 -17.50
C ALA A 628 -19.15 16.22 -17.04
N LEU A 629 -18.31 17.23 -16.86
CA LEU A 629 -16.97 17.18 -16.29
C LEU A 629 -16.99 18.05 -15.04
N ILE A 630 -16.50 17.54 -13.91
CA ILE A 630 -16.27 18.34 -12.71
C ILE A 630 -14.93 17.90 -12.13
N GLU A 631 -14.09 18.85 -11.78
CA GLU A 631 -12.84 18.65 -11.05
C GLU A 631 -12.94 19.41 -9.74
N ALA A 632 -12.77 18.70 -8.62
CA ALA A 632 -12.82 19.27 -7.29
C ALA A 632 -11.84 18.58 -6.35
N THR A 633 -11.34 19.31 -5.36
CA THR A 633 -10.48 18.81 -4.28
C THR A 633 -10.94 19.37 -2.94
N GLY A 634 -10.46 18.83 -1.82
CA GLY A 634 -10.78 19.32 -0.49
C GLY A 634 -9.54 19.89 0.19
N VAL A 635 -9.68 21.07 0.79
CA VAL A 635 -8.61 21.72 1.56
C VAL A 635 -9.00 21.79 3.02
N ASP A 636 -8.12 21.33 3.90
CA ASP A 636 -8.25 21.44 5.35
C ASP A 636 -7.33 22.55 5.86
N THR A 637 -7.91 23.60 6.45
CA THR A 637 -7.15 24.77 6.91
C THR A 637 -6.36 24.50 8.19
N ARG A 638 -6.62 23.38 8.89
CA ARG A 638 -5.83 22.95 10.07
C ARG A 638 -4.46 22.40 9.71
N THR A 639 -4.16 22.24 8.41
CA THR A 639 -2.83 21.80 7.94
C THR A 639 -1.77 22.91 8.02
N SER A 640 -2.15 24.16 8.37
CA SER A 640 -1.21 25.23 8.69
C SER A 640 -0.42 24.89 9.96
N PHE A 641 0.92 24.88 9.85
CA PHE A 641 1.86 24.44 10.90
C PHE A 641 1.67 25.17 12.24
N ASP A 642 1.13 26.39 12.21
CA ASP A 642 0.91 27.24 13.38
C ASP A 642 -0.40 26.91 14.13
N LEU A 643 -1.35 26.21 13.51
CA LEU A 643 -2.67 25.90 14.08
C LEU A 643 -2.83 24.42 14.48
N VAL A 644 -1.81 23.59 14.25
CA VAL A 644 -1.80 22.18 14.62
C VAL A 644 -1.48 22.01 16.12
N PRO A 645 -2.44 21.59 16.97
CA PRO A 645 -2.19 21.41 18.41
C PRO A 645 -1.35 20.15 18.69
N ASP A 646 -1.46 19.15 17.81
CA ASP A 646 -0.74 17.88 17.88
C ASP A 646 -0.44 17.37 16.45
N VAL A 647 0.82 17.47 16.04
CA VAL A 647 1.31 17.06 14.72
C VAL A 647 1.17 15.55 14.53
N ASP A 648 1.14 14.77 15.61
CA ASP A 648 1.01 13.32 15.56
C ASP A 648 -0.44 12.85 15.37
N ALA A 649 -1.43 13.77 15.44
CA ALA A 649 -2.85 13.50 15.26
C ALA A 649 -3.38 13.78 13.85
N LEU A 650 -2.57 14.39 12.96
CA LEU A 650 -2.96 14.59 11.57
C LEU A 650 -2.90 13.27 10.78
N GLU A 651 -4.03 12.90 10.18
CA GLU A 651 -4.16 11.68 9.38
C GLU A 651 -3.64 11.85 7.93
N SER A 652 -3.63 13.06 7.38
CA SER A 652 -3.11 13.39 6.04
C SER A 652 -2.37 14.74 6.04
N TRP A 653 -1.29 14.81 5.26
CA TRP A 653 -0.48 16.01 5.03
C TRP A 653 -0.78 16.68 3.68
N ASP A 654 -1.59 16.02 2.84
CA ASP A 654 -1.72 16.28 1.41
C ASP A 654 -3.18 16.45 0.93
N GLY A 655 -4.16 16.47 1.84
CA GLY A 655 -5.55 16.80 1.51
C GLY A 655 -6.52 16.71 2.69
N ALA A 656 -7.71 17.26 2.52
CA ALA A 656 -8.78 17.13 3.52
C ALA A 656 -9.39 15.72 3.55
N ASP A 657 -10.01 15.36 4.68
CA ASP A 657 -10.83 14.14 4.79
C ASP A 657 -11.89 14.12 3.66
N PRO A 658 -11.84 13.13 2.75
CA PRO A 658 -12.78 13.03 1.63
C PRO A 658 -14.25 12.84 2.03
N THR A 659 -14.51 12.46 3.29
CA THR A 659 -15.87 12.30 3.82
C THR A 659 -16.45 13.61 4.36
N ALA A 660 -15.59 14.62 4.59
CA ALA A 660 -15.99 15.89 5.17
C ALA A 660 -16.57 16.89 4.17
N TRP A 661 -16.49 16.64 2.85
CA TRP A 661 -16.93 17.57 1.82
C TRP A 661 -17.54 16.88 0.60
N ASN A 662 -18.38 17.60 -0.14
CA ASN A 662 -19.01 17.09 -1.37
C ASN A 662 -19.30 18.23 -2.37
N VAL A 663 -19.23 17.91 -3.66
CA VAL A 663 -19.59 18.80 -4.77
C VAL A 663 -20.61 18.11 -5.67
N GLU A 664 -21.78 18.72 -5.85
CA GLU A 664 -22.91 18.16 -6.60
C GLU A 664 -23.35 19.11 -7.72
N LEU A 665 -23.29 18.67 -8.98
CA LEU A 665 -23.89 19.38 -10.10
C LEU A 665 -25.39 19.11 -10.14
N GLN A 666 -26.17 20.16 -10.36
CA GLN A 666 -27.62 20.13 -10.48
C GLN A 666 -28.06 20.74 -11.80
N VAL A 667 -29.18 20.25 -12.33
CA VAL A 667 -29.78 20.70 -13.59
C VAL A 667 -31.26 20.95 -13.40
N ARG A 668 -31.79 21.95 -14.10
CA ARG A 668 -33.22 22.13 -14.32
C ARG A 668 -33.49 22.38 -15.80
N THR A 669 -34.68 21.97 -16.24
CA THR A 669 -35.07 22.00 -17.66
C THR A 669 -36.31 22.87 -17.87
N SER A 670 -36.45 23.38 -19.09
CA SER A 670 -37.62 24.14 -19.54
C SER A 670 -38.03 23.71 -20.96
N ASP A 671 -39.33 23.63 -21.20
CA ASP A 671 -39.91 23.32 -22.52
C ASP A 671 -40.23 24.59 -23.32
N ASP A 672 -40.43 25.73 -22.65
CA ASP A 672 -40.77 27.03 -23.27
C ASP A 672 -39.59 28.03 -23.28
N GLY A 673 -38.49 27.71 -22.60
CA GLY A 673 -37.31 28.56 -22.43
C GLY A 673 -37.50 29.71 -21.43
N LEU A 674 -38.62 29.74 -20.71
CA LEU A 674 -38.99 30.81 -19.78
C LEU A 674 -39.25 30.28 -18.37
N ALA A 675 -40.07 29.24 -18.25
CA ALA A 675 -40.41 28.60 -16.99
C ALA A 675 -39.54 27.35 -16.80
N PHE A 676 -38.70 27.37 -15.76
CA PHE A 676 -37.87 26.23 -15.37
C PHE A 676 -38.50 25.47 -14.21
N GLY A 677 -38.37 24.14 -14.26
CA GLY A 677 -38.78 23.26 -13.15
C GLY A 677 -37.83 23.33 -11.94
N ASP A 678 -38.06 22.42 -10.99
CA ASP A 678 -37.22 22.30 -9.80
C ASP A 678 -35.79 21.83 -10.14
N TRP A 679 -34.83 22.25 -9.32
CA TRP A 679 -33.46 21.75 -9.38
C TRP A 679 -33.41 20.28 -8.98
N ARG A 680 -32.75 19.46 -9.79
CA ARG A 680 -32.46 18.05 -9.50
C ARG A 680 -30.97 17.76 -9.68
N THR A 681 -30.47 16.75 -8.97
CA THR A 681 -29.11 16.24 -9.17
C THR A 681 -28.91 15.87 -10.64
N PHE A 682 -27.82 16.33 -11.23
CA PHE A 682 -27.48 16.02 -12.60
C PHE A 682 -27.05 14.55 -12.70
N THR A 683 -27.73 13.80 -13.56
CA THR A 683 -27.34 12.44 -13.92
C THR A 683 -27.04 12.39 -15.41
N ILE A 684 -25.97 11.71 -15.80
CA ILE A 684 -25.64 11.56 -17.22
C ILE A 684 -26.72 10.72 -17.91
N GLY A 685 -27.27 11.23 -19.02
CA GLY A 685 -28.39 10.57 -19.68
C GLY A 685 -29.00 11.40 -20.80
N ASP A 686 -30.12 10.89 -21.33
CA ASP A 686 -30.88 11.56 -22.38
C ASP A 686 -31.97 12.43 -21.73
N TYR A 687 -31.96 13.73 -22.03
CA TYR A 687 -32.92 14.72 -21.54
C TYR A 687 -33.72 15.26 -22.72
N THR A 688 -35.04 15.28 -22.58
CA THR A 688 -35.94 15.95 -23.52
C THR A 688 -36.33 17.30 -22.93
N ALA A 689 -35.81 18.38 -23.51
CA ALA A 689 -36.11 19.76 -23.11
C ALA A 689 -35.73 20.73 -24.22
N ARG A 690 -36.20 21.97 -24.12
CA ARG A 690 -35.75 23.08 -24.97
C ARG A 690 -34.54 23.80 -24.38
N ALA A 691 -34.61 24.15 -23.10
CA ALA A 691 -33.56 24.90 -22.42
C ALA A 691 -33.09 24.24 -21.12
N PHE A 692 -31.83 24.50 -20.77
CA PHE A 692 -31.13 23.93 -19.62
C PHE A 692 -30.45 25.01 -18.80
N GLN A 693 -30.48 24.85 -17.48
CA GLN A 693 -29.70 25.63 -16.52
C GLN A 693 -29.00 24.70 -15.56
N TRP A 694 -27.80 25.09 -15.13
CA TRP A 694 -26.95 24.33 -14.23
C TRP A 694 -26.51 25.14 -13.02
N ARG A 695 -26.33 24.45 -11.90
CA ARG A 695 -25.67 25.00 -10.72
C ARG A 695 -24.84 23.94 -10.04
N VAL A 696 -23.76 24.33 -9.39
CA VAL A 696 -22.95 23.47 -8.52
C VAL A 696 -23.28 23.79 -7.07
N ARG A 697 -23.50 22.75 -6.28
CA ARG A 697 -23.72 22.82 -4.83
C ARG A 697 -22.47 22.29 -4.13
N LEU A 698 -21.82 23.16 -3.37
CA LEU A 698 -20.66 22.83 -2.55
C LEU A 698 -21.17 22.60 -1.12
N ARG A 699 -20.68 21.56 -0.45
CA ARG A 699 -21.02 21.26 0.95
C ARG A 699 -19.80 20.84 1.74
N SER A 700 -19.79 21.19 3.02
CA SER A 700 -18.87 20.68 4.01
C SER A 700 -19.60 20.31 5.31
N SER A 701 -19.20 19.20 5.93
CA SER A 701 -19.64 18.79 7.26
C SER A 701 -18.63 19.10 8.35
N ASP A 702 -17.41 19.51 7.99
CA ASP A 702 -16.39 20.00 8.92
C ASP A 702 -16.16 21.50 8.67
N PRO A 703 -16.33 22.37 9.67
CA PRO A 703 -16.18 23.81 9.50
C PRO A 703 -14.77 24.24 9.05
N TYR A 704 -13.75 23.39 9.20
CA TYR A 704 -12.35 23.64 8.80
C TYR A 704 -11.98 23.07 7.43
N VAL A 705 -12.90 22.39 6.77
CA VAL A 705 -12.70 21.81 5.45
C VAL A 705 -13.55 22.56 4.44
N THR A 706 -12.96 22.97 3.32
CA THR A 706 -13.72 23.49 2.17
C THR A 706 -13.48 22.64 0.93
N PRO A 707 -14.53 22.27 0.17
CA PRO A 707 -14.38 21.85 -1.21
C PRO A 707 -13.85 23.01 -2.06
N VAL A 708 -13.01 22.69 -3.03
CA VAL A 708 -12.46 23.60 -4.04
C VAL A 708 -12.92 23.07 -5.40
N LEU A 709 -13.78 23.82 -6.08
CA LEU A 709 -14.21 23.54 -7.44
C LEU A 709 -13.19 24.12 -8.43
N VAL A 710 -12.43 23.23 -9.08
CA VAL A 710 -11.33 23.59 -9.99
C VAL A 710 -11.83 23.76 -11.42
N ALA A 711 -12.68 22.85 -11.89
CA ALA A 711 -13.25 22.92 -13.23
C ALA A 711 -14.67 22.36 -13.29
N VAL A 712 -15.50 22.92 -14.17
CA VAL A 712 -16.85 22.38 -14.43
C VAL A 712 -17.27 22.68 -15.87
N SER A 713 -17.70 21.64 -16.59
CA SER A 713 -18.33 21.80 -17.90
C SER A 713 -19.42 20.78 -18.16
N VAL A 714 -20.39 21.15 -18.99
CA VAL A 714 -21.48 20.29 -19.47
C VAL A 714 -21.45 20.27 -20.98
N THR A 715 -21.50 19.07 -21.55
CA THR A 715 -21.56 18.84 -22.99
C THR A 715 -22.94 18.30 -23.37
N VAL A 716 -23.54 18.93 -24.38
CA VAL A 716 -24.85 18.57 -24.92
C VAL A 716 -24.67 18.04 -26.34
N ASP A 717 -25.04 16.78 -26.52
CA ASP A 717 -24.93 16.06 -27.79
C ASP A 717 -26.30 15.60 -28.28
N MET A 718 -26.50 15.54 -29.60
CA MET A 718 -27.69 14.95 -30.20
C MET A 718 -27.33 13.69 -31.00
N PRO A 719 -28.04 12.56 -30.77
CA PRO A 719 -27.74 11.32 -31.47
C PRO A 719 -27.99 11.45 -32.99
N ASP A 720 -27.11 10.81 -33.75
CA ASP A 720 -27.29 10.56 -35.18
C ASP A 720 -28.61 9.78 -35.41
N ARG A 721 -29.39 10.23 -36.38
CA ARG A 721 -30.68 9.64 -36.75
C ARG A 721 -30.71 9.37 -38.24
N THR A 722 -31.27 8.21 -38.58
CA THR A 722 -31.51 7.80 -39.96
C THR A 722 -33.00 7.52 -40.15
N LEU A 723 -33.59 8.13 -41.18
CA LEU A 723 -34.95 7.86 -41.63
C LEU A 723 -34.91 7.28 -43.04
N GLY A 724 -35.91 6.49 -43.39
CA GLY A 724 -36.03 5.97 -44.75
C GLY A 724 -37.45 5.60 -45.09
N GLY A 725 -37.67 5.40 -46.38
CA GLY A 725 -38.92 4.89 -46.92
C GLY A 725 -38.61 3.99 -48.10
N ASN A 726 -39.34 2.89 -48.20
CA ASN A 726 -39.12 1.85 -49.20
C ASN A 726 -40.29 1.82 -50.19
N ASP A 727 -39.99 1.50 -51.44
CA ASP A 727 -40.96 1.24 -52.51
C ASP A 727 -41.98 2.37 -52.72
N ILE A 728 -41.56 3.62 -52.56
CA ILE A 728 -42.45 4.78 -52.70
C ILE A 728 -42.65 5.11 -54.17
N VAL A 729 -43.91 5.17 -54.61
CA VAL A 729 -44.25 5.55 -55.98
C VAL A 729 -44.26 7.07 -56.12
N CYS A 730 -43.27 7.62 -56.83
CA CYS A 730 -43.24 9.03 -57.22
C CYS A 730 -44.05 9.22 -58.51
N PRO A 731 -45.10 10.06 -58.53
CA PRO A 731 -45.85 10.36 -59.75
C PRO A 731 -45.05 11.27 -60.70
N ALA A 732 -45.45 11.35 -61.98
CA ALA A 732 -44.74 12.15 -63.00
C ALA A 732 -44.64 13.67 -62.66
N GLY A 733 -45.51 14.17 -61.79
CA GLY A 733 -45.47 15.55 -61.27
C GLY A 733 -44.44 15.78 -60.16
N GLY A 734 -43.85 14.72 -59.59
CA GLY A 734 -43.05 14.77 -58.38
C GLY A 734 -43.90 14.71 -57.11
N MET A 735 -43.25 14.57 -55.96
CA MET A 735 -43.90 14.56 -54.65
C MET A 735 -43.00 15.13 -53.56
N THR A 736 -43.62 15.62 -52.48
CA THR A 736 -42.92 15.98 -51.24
C THR A 736 -42.88 14.77 -50.32
N VAL A 737 -41.69 14.47 -49.81
CA VAL A 737 -41.48 13.51 -48.72
C VAL A 737 -41.27 14.30 -47.44
N SER A 738 -42.19 14.15 -46.48
CA SER A 738 -42.13 14.82 -45.18
C SER A 738 -41.58 13.88 -44.10
N PHE A 739 -40.77 14.42 -43.20
CA PHE A 739 -40.30 13.71 -42.01
C PHE A 739 -41.30 13.93 -40.87
N ALA A 740 -41.70 12.86 -40.20
CA ALA A 740 -42.70 12.92 -39.13
C ALA A 740 -42.25 13.78 -37.93
N THR A 741 -40.95 13.74 -37.61
CA THR A 741 -40.32 14.67 -36.68
C THR A 741 -39.09 15.29 -37.36
N PRO A 742 -38.96 16.63 -37.39
CA PRO A 742 -37.83 17.32 -38.01
C PRO A 742 -36.48 16.93 -37.41
N PHE A 743 -35.42 17.04 -38.22
CA PHE A 743 -34.03 17.02 -37.77
C PHE A 743 -33.62 18.40 -37.23
N ARG A 744 -32.56 18.48 -36.42
CA ARG A 744 -32.00 19.77 -35.96
C ARG A 744 -31.40 20.58 -37.11
N ALA A 745 -30.76 19.91 -38.05
CA ALA A 745 -30.17 20.50 -39.26
C ALA A 745 -30.64 19.75 -40.51
N VAL A 746 -30.47 20.36 -41.69
CA VAL A 746 -30.86 19.74 -42.97
C VAL A 746 -30.06 18.42 -43.16
N PRO A 747 -30.71 17.24 -43.19
CA PRO A 747 -30.02 15.94 -43.20
C PRO A 747 -29.37 15.67 -44.56
N ALA A 748 -28.44 14.73 -44.71
CA ALA A 748 -28.05 14.16 -46.01
C ALA A 748 -29.18 13.27 -46.56
N VAL A 749 -29.49 13.31 -47.86
CA VAL A 749 -30.55 12.49 -48.47
C VAL A 749 -29.96 11.70 -49.64
N ALA A 750 -30.15 10.38 -49.61
CA ALA A 750 -29.80 9.45 -50.67
C ALA A 750 -31.06 8.83 -51.26
N ILE A 751 -31.09 8.68 -52.59
CA ILE A 751 -32.23 8.15 -53.34
C ILE A 751 -31.73 6.95 -54.16
N THR A 752 -32.50 5.86 -54.14
CA THR A 752 -32.27 4.69 -54.97
C THR A 752 -33.52 4.43 -55.81
N GLY A 753 -33.47 4.79 -57.09
CA GLY A 753 -34.57 4.54 -58.01
C GLY A 753 -34.60 3.09 -58.49
N GLN A 754 -35.80 2.54 -58.67
CA GLN A 754 -36.02 1.17 -59.15
C GLN A 754 -36.56 1.19 -60.58
N ASN A 755 -36.20 0.16 -61.37
CA ASN A 755 -36.63 -0.01 -62.76
C ASN A 755 -36.38 1.25 -63.64
N LEU A 756 -35.26 1.93 -63.43
CA LEU A 756 -34.87 3.10 -64.21
C LEU A 756 -34.48 2.68 -65.63
N ALA A 757 -35.07 3.33 -66.63
CA ALA A 757 -34.67 3.18 -68.02
C ALA A 757 -33.36 3.94 -68.27
N THR A 758 -32.62 3.57 -69.32
CA THR A 758 -31.38 4.25 -69.70
C THR A 758 -31.62 5.75 -69.91
N GLY A 759 -30.91 6.58 -69.15
CA GLY A 759 -31.02 8.05 -69.20
C GLY A 759 -32.08 8.65 -68.27
N ASP A 760 -32.80 7.85 -67.48
CA ASP A 760 -33.61 8.37 -66.39
C ASP A 760 -32.74 8.95 -65.26
N TYR A 761 -33.18 10.04 -64.64
CA TYR A 761 -32.49 10.65 -63.49
C TYR A 761 -33.48 11.20 -62.44
N ALA A 762 -33.06 11.22 -61.19
CA ALA A 762 -33.78 11.81 -60.08
C ALA A 762 -33.31 13.24 -59.81
N SER A 763 -34.24 14.12 -59.43
CA SER A 763 -33.94 15.48 -58.94
C SER A 763 -34.54 15.64 -57.55
N VAL A 764 -33.69 16.00 -56.58
CA VAL A 764 -34.08 16.35 -55.21
C VAL A 764 -33.92 17.85 -55.03
N THR A 765 -35.00 18.53 -54.65
CA THR A 765 -35.04 19.98 -54.42
C THR A 765 -35.76 20.30 -53.11
N SER A 766 -35.73 21.57 -52.69
CA SER A 766 -36.45 22.05 -51.49
C SER A 766 -36.17 21.22 -50.23
N LYS A 767 -34.89 20.89 -50.02
CA LYS A 767 -34.43 20.08 -48.92
C LYS A 767 -34.37 20.89 -47.62
N THR A 768 -35.09 20.44 -46.60
CA THR A 768 -35.23 21.11 -45.31
C THR A 768 -35.08 20.11 -44.16
N ALA A 769 -35.05 20.61 -42.92
CA ALA A 769 -35.08 19.78 -41.71
C ALA A 769 -36.34 18.88 -41.60
N SER A 770 -37.42 19.23 -42.29
CA SER A 770 -38.72 18.55 -42.20
C SER A 770 -39.10 17.75 -43.46
N GLY A 771 -38.25 17.74 -44.50
CA GLY A 771 -38.52 16.97 -45.72
C GLY A 771 -37.77 17.43 -46.95
N PHE A 772 -38.08 16.84 -48.09
CA PHE A 772 -37.54 17.21 -49.40
C PHE A 772 -38.58 16.96 -50.51
N PHE A 773 -38.40 17.60 -51.66
CA PHE A 773 -39.17 17.34 -52.87
C PHE A 773 -38.37 16.45 -53.83
N ILE A 774 -39.03 15.47 -54.46
CA ILE A 774 -38.41 14.58 -55.43
C ILE A 774 -39.23 14.44 -56.70
N ARG A 775 -38.54 14.40 -57.85
CA ARG A 775 -39.12 14.10 -59.16
C ARG A 775 -38.16 13.30 -60.03
N PHE A 776 -38.70 12.36 -60.81
CA PHE A 776 -37.96 11.60 -61.81
C PHE A 776 -38.21 12.14 -63.21
N PHE A 777 -37.15 12.17 -64.01
CA PHE A 777 -37.17 12.59 -65.41
C PHE A 777 -36.63 11.47 -66.29
N ASN A 778 -37.13 11.37 -67.51
CA ASN A 778 -36.54 10.52 -68.53
C ASN A 778 -35.40 11.22 -69.27
N ALA A 779 -34.75 10.51 -70.20
CA ALA A 779 -33.66 11.05 -71.03
C ALA A 779 -34.03 12.32 -71.82
N ALA A 780 -35.32 12.58 -72.07
CA ALA A 780 -35.83 13.76 -72.76
C ALA A 780 -36.22 14.92 -71.82
N GLY A 781 -35.99 14.79 -70.51
CA GLY A 781 -36.33 15.80 -69.51
C GLY A 781 -37.82 15.88 -69.16
N SER A 782 -38.64 14.92 -69.59
CA SER A 782 -40.06 14.83 -69.20
C SER A 782 -40.21 14.09 -67.88
N GLY A 783 -41.12 14.55 -67.01
CA GLY A 783 -41.43 13.88 -65.75
C GLY A 783 -42.03 12.49 -65.97
N VAL A 784 -41.56 11.50 -65.23
CA VAL A 784 -42.01 10.11 -65.33
C VAL A 784 -42.30 9.53 -63.95
N SER A 785 -43.24 8.58 -63.88
CA SER A 785 -43.52 7.88 -62.62
C SER A 785 -42.49 6.78 -62.39
N ARG A 786 -41.86 6.75 -61.20
CA ARG A 786 -40.89 5.73 -60.79
C ARG A 786 -41.08 5.36 -59.33
N THR A 787 -40.70 4.15 -58.99
CA THR A 787 -40.60 3.69 -57.59
C THR A 787 -39.19 3.95 -57.09
N PHE A 788 -39.06 4.38 -55.84
CA PHE A 788 -37.76 4.66 -55.24
C PHE A 788 -37.74 4.36 -53.75
N ASP A 789 -36.54 4.09 -53.27
CA ASP A 789 -36.20 4.06 -51.85
C ASP A 789 -35.45 5.34 -51.51
N TRP A 790 -35.59 5.81 -50.28
CA TRP A 790 -34.83 6.95 -49.78
C TRP A 790 -34.29 6.73 -48.39
N LEU A 791 -33.17 7.38 -48.11
CA LEU A 791 -32.47 7.37 -46.84
C LEU A 791 -32.06 8.80 -46.50
N ALA A 792 -32.51 9.32 -45.36
CA ALA A 792 -32.10 10.60 -44.81
C ALA A 792 -31.28 10.39 -43.55
N LYS A 793 -30.03 10.85 -43.53
CA LYS A 793 -29.13 10.79 -42.36
C LYS A 793 -28.88 12.20 -41.81
N GLY A 794 -29.20 12.45 -40.56
CA GLY A 794 -28.96 13.71 -39.85
C GLY A 794 -28.88 13.46 -38.35
N TYR A 795 -29.20 14.45 -37.52
CA TYR A 795 -29.24 14.31 -36.06
C TYR A 795 -30.37 15.12 -35.43
N GLY A 796 -30.70 14.78 -34.19
CA GLY A 796 -31.76 15.43 -33.41
C GLY A 796 -33.17 14.91 -33.72
N VAL A 797 -34.01 14.91 -32.69
CA VAL A 797 -35.44 14.62 -32.77
C VAL A 797 -36.16 15.78 -32.13
N GLU A 798 -36.81 16.61 -32.93
CA GLU A 798 -37.72 17.65 -32.42
C GLU A 798 -39.01 16.97 -31.95
N ALA A 799 -39.40 17.23 -30.69
CA ALA A 799 -40.55 16.61 -30.03
C ALA A 799 -41.89 17.27 -30.37
#